data_AF-A0A7K3GVB2-F1
#
_entry.id   AF-A0A7K3GVB2-F1
#
_cell.length_a   1.000
_cell.length_b   1.000
_cell.length_c   1.000
_cell.angle_alpha   90.00
_cell.angle_beta   90.00
_cell.angle_gamma   90.00
#
_symmetry.space_group_name_H-M   'P 1'
#
loop_
_entity.id
_entity.type
_entity.pdbx_description
1 polymer ?
#
loop_
_entity_poly.entity_id
_entity_poly.type
_entity_poly.pdbx_seq_one_letter_code
_entity_poly.pdbx_strand_id
1 'polypeptide(L)'
;MSAPGARDFAELGGTVLDPQVNFSGLTSTFQELTGKTEHTTARWTGQIAAPATGDYTFHAIGDNGFRLFVDGEPVIDHWQPDWDNEQTSAAVHLKAGEKHDFRLEMFQDTGGANMFLRWSTPTMDKQLVPMSAFTPPDDFEVYPLELNVGEDGRQVRARFEGRVGEVKGLAEHLKLEADTTPMPIKSVRVAPGDRNALLITLAEPIQKNQQVKFSYDGEGGLTDGGGTVPQVVRYAENESTHRLTTPWGDRLDEKNPLPEYPRPQQVRSKWKNLNGPWQFSAAEAGEQPVFGKNLDEKIIVPFPVESQLSGLERHEDHMFYRKLVEVPKSWKVGGSDKAGNRLKLNFGAVDYQARVFVNGKKVAEHTGGYNAFSADITDALKGKGPQEVVVAVTDTGGANQPMGKQSRNPGGIFYTQSSGIWQTVWMEPVARASVDNVVTTPDIDTGSLAVTVESGDASDKARVEAVARDKRGKVVGRVSGPANEKLRLPVAKQHLWSPDDPYLYDLDVKLVDGRSTDRVGGYFGMRKISVEKVGGFPKLVLNGKPVFSLATLDQGFWPDGLYTAPSDDALAFDLEAHKKLGFNAVRKHIKVESPRWFYHADRLGLLVWQDFVSGNFPDESGQQAFVEQGTEMMRQHHNSPSIIGWIVFNEGWGEWNREATGRLAESVKAADPSRIVNAHSGVNCCNSKGDSGKGDIIDHHDYNNEDPPFPDETRAAMDGEHGGFTLRTPGHMWPGAPTVIYSGVADKEALTRKYVENTEEFYLAQAGAELSGSVYTQITDLENELNGLYTYDRREIKVDPDRVREINRKVIAAGAA
;
A
#
# COMPACT_ATOMS: atom_id res chain seq x y z
N MET A 1 4.32 -25.32 35.67
CA MET A 1 4.74 -24.72 36.95
C MET A 1 3.66 -23.74 37.38
N SER A 2 2.99 -24.01 38.48
CA SER A 2 1.96 -23.18 39.12
C SER A 2 2.34 -23.06 40.59
N ALA A 3 3.07 -22.01 40.96
CA ALA A 3 3.28 -21.66 42.35
C ALA A 3 2.13 -20.73 42.79
N PRO A 4 1.67 -20.79 44.05
CA PRO A 4 0.70 -19.83 44.58
C PRO A 4 1.19 -18.39 44.35
N GLY A 5 0.35 -17.53 43.78
CA GLY A 5 0.67 -16.14 43.40
C GLY A 5 1.16 -15.95 41.97
N ALA A 6 1.37 -17.02 41.19
CA ALA A 6 1.70 -16.94 39.77
C ALA A 6 0.65 -17.70 38.96
N ARG A 7 -0.13 -16.98 38.13
CA ARG A 7 -1.12 -17.52 37.19
C ARG A 7 -2.29 -18.25 37.88
N ASP A 8 -2.77 -17.71 39.00
CA ASP A 8 -3.99 -18.16 39.68
C ASP A 8 -5.11 -17.11 39.61
N PHE A 9 -6.30 -17.46 40.12
CA PHE A 9 -7.51 -16.64 40.10
C PHE A 9 -7.92 -16.20 41.53
N ALA A 10 -6.95 -16.08 42.45
CA ALA A 10 -7.24 -15.82 43.86
C ALA A 10 -7.69 -14.38 44.15
N GLU A 11 -7.22 -13.42 43.37
CA GLU A 11 -7.56 -11.99 43.49
C GLU A 11 -8.39 -11.55 42.27
N LEU A 12 -9.59 -11.05 42.52
CA LEU A 12 -10.43 -10.47 41.46
C LEU A 12 -9.99 -9.03 41.20
N GLY A 13 -9.45 -8.78 40.01
CA GLY A 13 -9.12 -7.41 39.58
C GLY A 13 -10.36 -6.62 39.11
N GLY A 14 -11.28 -7.27 38.40
CA GLY A 14 -12.52 -6.65 37.95
C GLY A 14 -13.38 -7.59 37.12
N THR A 15 -14.51 -7.10 36.63
CA THR A 15 -15.43 -7.86 35.78
C THR A 15 -15.87 -7.01 34.60
N VAL A 16 -15.91 -7.65 33.43
CA VAL A 16 -16.23 -7.06 32.13
C VAL A 16 -17.22 -7.99 31.44
N LEU A 17 -18.15 -7.42 30.67
CA LEU A 17 -19.02 -8.20 29.80
C LEU A 17 -18.48 -8.16 28.37
N ASP A 18 -17.98 -9.31 27.93
CA ASP A 18 -17.45 -9.47 26.58
C ASP A 18 -18.48 -10.12 25.66
N PRO A 19 -18.70 -9.56 24.44
CA PRO A 19 -19.66 -10.12 23.50
C PRO A 19 -19.15 -11.42 22.86
N GLN A 20 -17.84 -11.61 22.78
CA GLN A 20 -17.19 -12.76 22.15
C GLN A 20 -15.75 -12.85 22.64
N VAL A 21 -15.13 -14.02 22.54
CA VAL A 21 -13.70 -14.18 22.77
C VAL A 21 -12.96 -13.97 21.44
N ASN A 22 -12.72 -12.70 21.10
CA ASN A 22 -12.07 -12.29 19.85
C ASN A 22 -11.20 -11.05 20.10
N PHE A 23 -10.14 -11.21 20.88
CA PHE A 23 -9.31 -10.12 21.36
C PHE A 23 -7.94 -10.17 20.71
N SER A 24 -7.64 -9.18 19.86
CA SER A 24 -6.29 -8.94 19.36
C SER A 24 -5.39 -8.23 20.39
N GLY A 25 -5.95 -7.73 21.48
CA GLY A 25 -5.24 -7.04 22.55
C GLY A 25 -6.07 -6.93 23.84
N LEU A 26 -5.58 -7.50 24.95
CA LEU A 26 -6.20 -7.46 26.29
C LEU A 26 -5.45 -6.60 27.29
N THR A 27 -4.24 -6.13 26.96
CA THR A 27 -3.38 -5.37 27.88
C THR A 27 -4.05 -4.12 28.44
N SER A 28 -4.83 -3.40 27.63
CA SER A 28 -5.59 -2.23 28.08
C SER A 28 -6.67 -2.60 29.11
N THR A 29 -7.39 -3.69 28.89
CA THR A 29 -8.40 -4.22 29.81
C THR A 29 -7.76 -4.65 31.12
N PHE A 30 -6.62 -5.34 31.07
CA PHE A 30 -5.89 -5.72 32.28
C PHE A 30 -5.37 -4.51 33.04
N GLN A 31 -4.81 -3.51 32.36
CA GLN A 31 -4.34 -2.29 33.00
C GLN A 31 -5.49 -1.55 33.70
N GLU A 32 -6.65 -1.47 33.06
CA GLU A 32 -7.84 -0.76 33.54
C GLU A 32 -8.49 -1.46 34.74
N LEU A 33 -8.58 -2.80 34.72
CA LEU A 33 -9.19 -3.57 35.80
C LEU A 33 -8.23 -3.89 36.94
N THR A 34 -6.97 -4.23 36.63
CA THR A 34 -6.03 -4.79 37.60
C THR A 34 -4.88 -3.86 37.97
N GLY A 35 -4.70 -2.76 37.22
CA GLY A 35 -3.54 -1.89 37.35
C GLY A 35 -2.25 -2.46 36.75
N LYS A 36 -2.30 -3.65 36.11
CA LYS A 36 -1.15 -4.35 35.53
C LYS A 36 -1.45 -4.81 34.09
N THR A 37 -0.43 -4.88 33.24
CA THR A 37 -0.54 -5.45 31.89
C THR A 37 -0.02 -6.89 31.78
N GLU A 38 0.77 -7.32 32.76
CA GLU A 38 1.53 -8.57 32.79
C GLU A 38 1.26 -9.32 34.09
N HIS A 39 1.60 -10.62 34.10
CA HIS A 39 1.41 -11.52 35.24
C HIS A 39 -0.01 -11.48 35.81
N THR A 40 -0.99 -11.60 34.91
CA THR A 40 -2.41 -11.49 35.22
C THR A 40 -3.17 -12.67 34.61
N THR A 41 -4.43 -12.87 35.01
CA THR A 41 -5.29 -13.96 34.54
C THR A 41 -6.65 -13.43 34.14
N ALA A 42 -7.30 -14.11 33.19
CA ALA A 42 -8.67 -13.81 32.80
C ALA A 42 -9.50 -15.08 32.79
N ARG A 43 -10.74 -14.97 33.26
CA ARG A 43 -11.73 -16.05 33.23
C ARG A 43 -13.02 -15.50 32.64
N TRP A 44 -13.45 -16.09 31.53
CA TRP A 44 -14.77 -15.90 30.96
C TRP A 44 -15.69 -17.00 31.48
N THR A 45 -16.86 -16.62 31.99
CA THR A 45 -17.91 -17.55 32.47
C THR A 45 -19.27 -17.13 31.95
N GLY A 46 -20.14 -18.11 31.73
CA GLY A 46 -21.52 -17.89 31.31
C GLY A 46 -22.09 -19.18 30.75
N GLN A 47 -22.94 -19.06 29.75
CA GLN A 47 -23.47 -20.19 29.01
C GLN A 47 -23.21 -20.05 27.51
N ILE A 48 -23.02 -21.17 26.83
CA ILE A 48 -22.89 -21.25 25.37
C ILE A 48 -24.03 -22.08 24.78
N ALA A 49 -24.60 -21.64 23.66
CA ALA A 49 -25.66 -22.34 22.94
C ALA A 49 -25.29 -22.49 21.46
N ALA A 50 -25.51 -23.69 20.91
CA ALA A 50 -25.28 -23.98 19.51
C ALA A 50 -26.47 -23.53 18.64
N PRO A 51 -26.24 -22.91 17.46
CA PRO A 51 -27.32 -22.50 16.56
C PRO A 51 -28.06 -23.69 15.93
N ALA A 52 -27.40 -24.84 15.82
CA ALA A 52 -27.97 -26.09 15.33
C ALA A 52 -27.38 -27.28 16.11
N THR A 53 -28.15 -28.36 16.23
CA THR A 53 -27.68 -29.60 16.86
C THR A 53 -26.58 -30.23 16.01
N GLY A 54 -25.45 -30.59 16.63
CA GLY A 54 -24.34 -31.23 15.92
C GLY A 54 -23.09 -31.39 16.79
N ASP A 55 -22.05 -31.93 16.16
CA ASP A 55 -20.75 -32.11 16.77
C ASP A 55 -19.87 -30.90 16.46
N TYR A 56 -19.56 -30.10 17.48
CA TYR A 56 -18.77 -28.88 17.38
C TYR A 56 -17.33 -29.14 17.80
N THR A 57 -16.38 -28.72 16.98
CA THR A 57 -14.97 -28.70 17.31
C THR A 57 -14.58 -27.28 17.68
N PHE A 58 -14.06 -27.06 18.89
CA PHE A 58 -13.56 -25.76 19.34
C PHE A 58 -12.10 -25.57 18.94
N HIS A 59 -11.74 -24.36 18.54
CA HIS A 59 -10.37 -23.94 18.24
C HIS A 59 -10.04 -22.69 19.05
N ALA A 60 -9.00 -22.75 19.86
CA ALA A 60 -8.57 -21.64 20.71
C ALA A 60 -7.10 -21.31 20.43
N ILE A 61 -6.80 -20.02 20.26
CA ILE A 61 -5.45 -19.49 20.11
C ILE A 61 -5.35 -18.23 20.96
N GLY A 62 -4.26 -18.08 21.70
CA GLY A 62 -4.07 -16.97 22.62
C GLY A 62 -2.60 -16.73 22.87
N ASP A 63 -2.30 -15.60 23.51
CA ASP A 63 -1.01 -15.38 24.13
C ASP A 63 -0.94 -16.21 25.42
N ASN A 64 0.16 -16.93 25.63
CA ASN A 64 0.37 -17.78 26.79
C ASN A 64 -0.71 -18.87 26.95
N GLY A 65 -0.94 -19.33 28.17
CA GLY A 65 -1.71 -20.55 28.39
C GLY A 65 -3.19 -20.31 28.58
N PHE A 66 -4.01 -21.23 28.07
CA PHE A 66 -5.46 -21.18 28.14
C PHE A 66 -6.11 -22.56 28.33
N ARG A 67 -7.32 -22.57 28.90
CA ARG A 67 -8.14 -23.78 29.15
C ARG A 67 -9.60 -23.49 28.90
N LEU A 68 -10.24 -24.34 28.09
CA LEU A 68 -11.68 -24.25 27.81
C LEU A 68 -12.40 -25.43 28.47
N PHE A 69 -13.49 -25.12 29.16
CA PHE A 69 -14.40 -26.07 29.77
C PHE A 69 -15.82 -25.86 29.24
N VAL A 70 -16.50 -26.97 28.95
CA VAL A 70 -17.94 -27.00 28.60
C VAL A 70 -18.62 -27.98 29.55
N ASP A 71 -19.68 -27.55 30.23
CA ASP A 71 -20.37 -28.32 31.28
C ASP A 71 -19.43 -28.85 32.38
N GLY A 72 -18.38 -28.07 32.69
CA GLY A 72 -17.37 -28.38 33.68
C GLY A 72 -16.24 -29.33 33.20
N GLU A 73 -16.40 -29.95 32.03
CA GLU A 73 -15.40 -30.85 31.45
C GLU A 73 -14.36 -30.08 30.61
N PRO A 74 -13.05 -30.33 30.78
CA PRO A 74 -12.02 -29.68 29.98
C PRO A 74 -12.07 -30.19 28.54
N VAL A 75 -12.33 -29.29 27.58
CA VAL A 75 -12.32 -29.60 26.14
C VAL A 75 -11.02 -29.15 25.46
N ILE A 76 -10.33 -28.15 26.04
CA ILE A 76 -8.97 -27.74 25.68
C ILE A 76 -8.21 -27.49 26.99
N ASP A 77 -7.01 -28.07 27.12
CA ASP A 77 -6.11 -27.79 28.25
C ASP A 77 -4.68 -27.53 27.77
N HIS A 78 -4.33 -26.25 27.65
CA HIS A 78 -3.02 -25.79 27.20
C HIS A 78 -2.46 -24.71 28.12
N TRP A 79 -2.04 -25.10 29.32
CA TRP A 79 -1.54 -24.17 30.34
C TRP A 79 -0.02 -23.95 30.26
N GLN A 80 0.48 -23.53 29.09
CA GLN A 80 1.92 -23.35 28.79
C GLN A 80 2.25 -21.88 28.47
N PRO A 81 3.47 -21.38 28.80
CA PRO A 81 3.89 -20.02 28.47
C PRO A 81 4.52 -19.94 27.07
N ASP A 82 3.76 -20.35 26.06
CA ASP A 82 4.04 -20.17 24.63
C ASP A 82 2.95 -19.27 24.02
N TRP A 83 3.08 -18.80 22.78
CA TRP A 83 2.11 -17.85 22.21
C TRP A 83 1.71 -18.27 20.81
N ASP A 84 0.50 -17.85 20.42
CA ASP A 84 -0.07 -18.03 19.08
C ASP A 84 -0.06 -19.49 18.57
N ASN A 85 -0.21 -20.45 19.49
CA ASN A 85 -0.24 -21.88 19.21
C ASN A 85 -1.69 -22.42 19.28
N GLU A 86 -2.38 -22.46 18.13
CA GLU A 86 -3.80 -22.88 18.05
C GLU A 86 -4.00 -24.32 18.55
N GLN A 87 -4.89 -24.49 19.53
CA GLN A 87 -5.34 -25.78 20.04
C GLN A 87 -6.73 -26.11 19.49
N THR A 88 -6.97 -27.39 19.24
CA THR A 88 -8.25 -27.90 18.72
C THR A 88 -8.79 -28.99 19.64
N SER A 89 -10.06 -28.90 20.03
CA SER A 89 -10.71 -29.88 20.89
C SER A 89 -11.08 -31.16 20.14
N ALA A 90 -11.42 -32.23 20.87
CA ALA A 90 -12.28 -33.27 20.31
C ALA A 90 -13.68 -32.68 20.02
N ALA A 91 -14.47 -33.36 19.18
CA ALA A 91 -15.82 -32.90 18.88
C ALA A 91 -16.73 -33.02 20.12
N VAL A 92 -17.47 -31.95 20.40
CA VAL A 92 -18.42 -31.81 21.51
C VAL A 92 -19.83 -31.77 20.94
N HIS A 93 -20.67 -32.71 21.34
CA HIS A 93 -22.06 -32.75 20.87
C HIS A 93 -22.90 -31.69 21.58
N LEU A 94 -23.40 -30.70 20.84
CA LEU A 94 -24.24 -29.63 21.35
C LEU A 94 -25.61 -29.69 20.69
N LYS A 95 -26.68 -29.44 21.45
CA LYS A 95 -28.06 -29.51 20.96
C LYS A 95 -28.67 -28.11 20.85
N ALA A 96 -29.32 -27.84 19.71
CA ALA A 96 -29.96 -26.55 19.48
C ALA A 96 -31.02 -26.27 20.56
N GLY A 97 -30.98 -25.06 21.11
CA GLY A 97 -31.89 -24.60 22.16
C GLY A 97 -31.50 -25.03 23.58
N GLU A 98 -30.44 -25.83 23.74
CA GLU A 98 -29.83 -26.09 25.05
C GLU A 98 -28.70 -25.08 25.30
N LYS A 99 -28.57 -24.68 26.56
CA LYS A 99 -27.48 -23.83 27.04
C LYS A 99 -26.55 -24.68 27.89
N HIS A 100 -25.27 -24.61 27.60
CA HIS A 100 -24.21 -25.37 28.27
C HIS A 100 -23.35 -24.42 29.09
N ASP A 101 -22.86 -24.86 30.25
CA ASP A 101 -21.99 -24.02 31.06
C ASP A 101 -20.67 -23.79 30.32
N PHE A 102 -20.27 -22.53 30.22
CA PHE A 102 -19.06 -22.13 29.51
C PHE A 102 -18.05 -21.54 30.50
N ARG A 103 -16.82 -22.04 30.45
CA ARG A 103 -15.69 -21.39 31.15
C ARG A 103 -14.43 -21.45 30.29
N LEU A 104 -13.87 -20.29 29.98
CA LEU A 104 -12.55 -20.15 29.37
C LEU A 104 -11.63 -19.43 30.35
N GLU A 105 -10.43 -19.94 30.53
CA GLU A 105 -9.40 -19.36 31.39
C GLU A 105 -8.14 -19.08 30.58
N MET A 106 -7.46 -17.98 30.85
CA MET A 106 -6.11 -17.71 30.36
C MET A 106 -5.21 -17.14 31.45
N PHE A 107 -3.90 -17.17 31.22
CA PHE A 107 -2.95 -16.30 31.93
C PHE A 107 -2.11 -15.51 30.94
N GLN A 108 -1.80 -14.26 31.29
CA GLN A 108 -0.79 -13.43 30.66
C GLN A 108 0.47 -13.42 31.51
N ASP A 109 1.61 -13.75 30.93
CA ASP A 109 2.91 -13.68 31.58
C ASP A 109 3.59 -12.35 31.28
N THR A 110 4.20 -12.19 30.11
CA THR A 110 4.92 -10.97 29.70
C THR A 110 4.64 -10.66 28.22
N GLY A 111 4.66 -9.40 27.81
CA GLY A 111 4.44 -8.99 26.42
C GLY A 111 3.00 -8.58 26.11
N GLY A 112 2.57 -8.77 24.86
CA GLY A 112 1.20 -8.46 24.41
C GLY A 112 0.24 -9.58 24.78
N ALA A 113 -1.05 -9.28 24.98
CA ALA A 113 -2.04 -10.28 25.40
C ALA A 113 -3.15 -10.42 24.35
N ASN A 114 -3.39 -11.61 23.81
CA ASN A 114 -4.47 -11.88 22.85
C ASN A 114 -5.23 -13.18 23.21
N MET A 115 -6.48 -13.31 22.76
CA MET A 115 -7.27 -14.54 22.94
C MET A 115 -8.40 -14.63 21.92
N PHE A 116 -8.50 -15.76 21.24
CA PHE A 116 -9.51 -16.02 20.21
C PHE A 116 -10.15 -17.39 20.41
N LEU A 117 -11.47 -17.46 20.30
CA LEU A 117 -12.24 -18.71 20.30
C LEU A 117 -13.07 -18.84 19.02
N ARG A 118 -12.92 -19.99 18.37
CA ARG A 118 -13.62 -20.37 17.15
C ARG A 118 -14.25 -21.75 17.32
N TRP A 119 -15.21 -22.07 16.47
CA TRP A 119 -15.77 -23.41 16.36
C TRP A 119 -16.01 -23.79 14.90
N SER A 120 -16.11 -25.09 14.63
CA SER A 120 -16.50 -25.66 13.34
C SER A 120 -17.39 -26.89 13.56
N THR A 121 -18.08 -27.34 12.53
CA THR A 121 -18.73 -28.66 12.48
C THR A 121 -18.35 -29.35 11.17
N PRO A 122 -18.69 -30.63 10.94
CA PRO A 122 -18.44 -31.29 9.65
C PRO A 122 -19.07 -30.59 8.43
N THR A 123 -20.04 -29.69 8.65
CA THR A 123 -20.74 -28.94 7.60
C THR A 123 -20.65 -27.42 7.78
N MET A 124 -19.89 -26.93 8.77
CA MET A 124 -19.75 -25.52 9.10
C MET A 124 -18.28 -25.18 9.22
N ASP A 125 -17.77 -24.32 8.33
CA ASP A 125 -16.38 -23.89 8.35
C ASP A 125 -16.01 -23.21 9.68
N LYS A 126 -14.71 -23.26 10.00
CA LYS A 126 -14.15 -22.63 11.21
C LYS A 126 -14.48 -21.13 11.22
N GLN A 127 -15.24 -20.72 12.23
CA GLN A 127 -15.65 -19.33 12.41
C GLN A 127 -15.55 -18.92 13.88
N LEU A 128 -15.49 -17.61 14.15
CA LEU A 128 -15.61 -17.08 15.51
C LEU A 128 -16.92 -17.55 16.16
N VAL A 129 -16.87 -17.87 17.44
CA VAL A 129 -18.10 -18.14 18.20
C VAL A 129 -18.88 -16.82 18.29
N PRO A 130 -20.08 -16.72 17.69
CA PRO A 130 -20.79 -15.44 17.60
C PRO A 130 -21.32 -15.01 18.96
N MET A 131 -21.51 -13.70 19.15
CA MET A 131 -22.08 -13.14 20.38
C MET A 131 -23.42 -13.77 20.77
N SER A 132 -24.25 -14.10 19.78
CA SER A 132 -25.54 -14.75 20.00
C SER A 132 -25.44 -16.15 20.63
N ALA A 133 -24.26 -16.77 20.63
CA ALA A 133 -24.03 -18.04 21.28
C ALA A 133 -23.83 -17.90 22.80
N PHE A 134 -23.42 -16.72 23.30
CA PHE A 134 -23.12 -16.52 24.71
C PHE A 134 -24.31 -15.91 25.47
N THR A 135 -24.53 -16.39 26.70
CA THR A 135 -25.38 -15.73 27.71
C THR A 135 -24.54 -15.48 28.96
N PRO A 136 -24.53 -14.27 29.54
CA PRO A 136 -23.92 -14.05 30.85
C PRO A 136 -24.63 -14.86 31.95
N PRO A 137 -24.02 -15.02 33.13
CA PRO A 137 -24.68 -15.61 34.30
C PRO A 137 -26.00 -14.90 34.64
N ASP A 138 -27.01 -15.63 35.13
CA ASP A 138 -28.35 -15.08 35.42
C ASP A 138 -28.35 -13.97 36.48
N ASP A 139 -27.33 -13.93 37.35
CA ASP A 139 -27.14 -12.92 38.39
C ASP A 139 -26.26 -11.74 37.95
N PHE A 140 -25.79 -11.72 36.69
CA PHE A 140 -24.99 -10.64 36.16
C PHE A 140 -25.88 -9.50 35.62
N GLU A 141 -25.78 -8.33 36.25
CA GLU A 141 -26.51 -7.14 35.84
C GLU A 141 -25.82 -6.44 34.65
N VAL A 142 -26.56 -6.26 33.55
CA VAL A 142 -25.99 -5.76 32.29
C VAL A 142 -26.18 -4.25 32.17
N TYR A 143 -25.08 -3.51 32.20
CA TYR A 143 -25.05 -2.07 31.98
C TYR A 143 -24.16 -1.70 30.77
N PRO A 144 -24.57 -0.70 29.96
CA PRO A 144 -25.97 -0.40 29.66
C PRO A 144 -26.68 -1.64 29.08
N LEU A 145 -28.02 -1.67 29.02
CA LEU A 145 -28.80 -2.74 28.39
C LEU A 145 -28.50 -2.85 26.89
N GLU A 146 -28.55 -1.73 26.17
CA GLU A 146 -28.18 -1.63 24.75
C GLU A 146 -26.99 -0.67 24.59
N LEU A 147 -26.03 -1.01 23.72
CA LEU A 147 -24.86 -0.18 23.45
C LEU A 147 -24.50 -0.25 21.98
N ASN A 148 -24.87 0.78 21.22
CA ASN A 148 -24.75 0.76 19.76
C ASN A 148 -24.04 2.01 19.25
N VAL A 149 -23.12 1.83 18.31
CA VAL A 149 -22.61 2.91 17.45
C VAL A 149 -23.58 3.06 16.28
N GLY A 150 -24.11 4.25 16.09
CA GLY A 150 -25.04 4.54 15.00
C GLY A 150 -24.37 4.55 13.62
N GLU A 151 -25.19 4.53 12.56
CA GLU A 151 -24.76 4.45 11.16
C GLU A 151 -23.74 5.52 10.73
N ASP A 152 -23.77 6.71 11.37
CA ASP A 152 -22.87 7.82 11.09
C ASP A 152 -21.46 7.66 11.72
N GLY A 153 -21.29 6.65 12.60
CA GLY A 153 -20.07 6.40 13.35
C GLY A 153 -19.73 7.44 14.42
N ARG A 154 -20.49 8.54 14.52
CA ARG A 154 -20.20 9.68 15.42
C ARG A 154 -21.07 9.67 16.66
N GLN A 155 -22.08 8.82 16.71
CA GLN A 155 -23.00 8.71 17.83
C GLN A 155 -22.94 7.31 18.45
N VAL A 156 -22.68 7.24 19.75
CA VAL A 156 -22.81 6.02 20.53
C VAL A 156 -24.00 6.19 21.48
N ARG A 157 -24.96 5.28 21.40
CA ARG A 157 -26.14 5.25 22.25
C ARG A 157 -25.98 4.15 23.29
N ALA A 158 -26.07 4.53 24.57
CA ALA A 158 -26.08 3.60 25.70
C ALA A 158 -27.44 3.70 26.39
N ARG A 159 -28.26 2.65 26.30
CA ARG A 159 -29.61 2.61 26.88
C ARG A 159 -29.64 1.77 28.15
N PHE A 160 -30.26 2.30 29.18
CA PHE A 160 -30.41 1.72 30.51
C PHE A 160 -31.85 1.22 30.72
N GLU A 161 -32.08 0.41 31.74
CA GLU A 161 -33.43 -0.14 32.00
C GLU A 161 -34.37 0.99 32.48
N GLY A 162 -33.91 1.77 33.44
CA GLY A 162 -34.55 2.92 34.04
C GLY A 162 -34.00 4.26 33.55
N ARG A 163 -34.46 5.33 34.22
CA ARG A 163 -34.14 6.70 33.85
C ARG A 163 -32.67 7.02 34.17
N VAL A 164 -31.97 7.62 33.21
CA VAL A 164 -30.61 8.12 33.39
C VAL A 164 -30.61 9.39 34.26
N GLY A 165 -29.66 9.45 35.19
CA GLY A 165 -29.43 10.58 36.12
C GLY A 165 -28.87 11.85 35.47
N GLU A 166 -28.29 12.74 36.28
CA GLU A 166 -27.58 13.91 35.77
C GLU A 166 -26.27 13.48 35.09
N VAL A 167 -25.94 14.09 33.95
CA VAL A 167 -24.82 13.69 33.09
C VAL A 167 -23.72 14.75 33.01
N LYS A 168 -23.77 15.76 33.88
CA LYS A 168 -22.79 16.85 33.90
C LYS A 168 -21.46 16.31 34.44
N GLY A 169 -20.38 16.45 33.66
CA GLY A 169 -19.05 15.93 34.02
C GLY A 169 -18.84 14.45 33.66
N LEU A 170 -19.89 13.73 33.28
CA LEU A 170 -19.82 12.30 32.96
C LEU A 170 -18.82 11.97 31.83
N ALA A 171 -18.56 12.90 30.92
CA ALA A 171 -17.59 12.71 29.84
C ALA A 171 -16.15 12.44 30.32
N GLU A 172 -15.77 12.95 31.50
CA GLU A 172 -14.42 12.73 32.08
C GLU A 172 -14.25 11.32 32.64
N HIS A 173 -15.36 10.64 32.87
CA HIS A 173 -15.45 9.29 33.44
C HIS A 173 -15.80 8.22 32.40
N LEU A 174 -15.94 8.63 31.13
CA LEU A 174 -16.22 7.76 30.01
C LEU A 174 -15.02 7.68 29.08
N LYS A 175 -14.72 6.47 28.63
CA LYS A 175 -13.75 6.21 27.57
C LYS A 175 -14.41 5.40 26.46
N LEU A 176 -14.16 5.79 25.22
CA LEU A 176 -14.49 4.99 24.04
C LEU A 176 -13.21 4.68 23.30
N GLU A 177 -13.01 3.43 22.89
CA GLU A 177 -11.88 2.99 22.07
C GLU A 177 -12.41 2.28 20.83
N ALA A 178 -11.87 2.60 19.65
CA ALA A 178 -12.07 1.83 18.43
C ALA A 178 -10.78 1.08 18.10
N ASP A 179 -10.81 -0.25 18.06
CA ASP A 179 -9.65 -1.12 17.85
C ASP A 179 -8.43 -0.72 18.70
N THR A 180 -8.64 -0.52 20.01
CA THR A 180 -7.63 -0.05 21.00
C THR A 180 -7.17 1.41 20.85
N THR A 181 -7.77 2.18 19.95
CA THR A 181 -7.49 3.62 19.77
C THR A 181 -8.52 4.46 20.51
N PRO A 182 -8.11 5.26 21.51
CA PRO A 182 -9.01 6.18 22.19
C PRO A 182 -9.70 7.15 21.22
N MET A 183 -11.04 7.19 21.28
CA MET A 183 -11.87 8.06 20.47
C MET A 183 -12.23 9.32 21.25
N PRO A 184 -11.94 10.53 20.72
CA PRO A 184 -12.23 11.75 21.46
C PRO A 184 -13.74 11.98 21.62
N ILE A 185 -14.22 12.07 22.86
CA ILE A 185 -15.61 12.36 23.17
C ILE A 185 -15.84 13.88 23.11
N LYS A 186 -16.76 14.30 22.24
CA LYS A 186 -17.15 15.72 22.08
C LYS A 186 -18.20 16.16 23.09
N SER A 187 -19.18 15.30 23.37
CA SER A 187 -20.22 15.60 24.37
C SER A 187 -20.97 14.34 24.81
N VAL A 188 -21.49 14.38 26.03
CA VAL A 188 -22.39 13.36 26.58
C VAL A 188 -23.66 14.04 27.03
N ARG A 189 -24.83 13.50 26.64
CA ARG A 189 -26.14 14.03 27.05
C ARG A 189 -27.15 12.90 27.19
N VAL A 190 -28.25 13.17 27.89
CA VAL A 190 -29.44 12.31 27.81
C VAL A 190 -29.98 12.37 26.37
N ALA A 191 -30.32 11.22 25.81
CA ALA A 191 -30.78 11.09 24.44
C ALA A 191 -32.09 11.88 24.23
N PRO A 192 -32.20 12.71 23.18
CA PRO A 192 -33.43 13.42 22.90
C PRO A 192 -34.61 12.46 22.70
N GLY A 193 -35.67 12.64 23.48
CA GLY A 193 -36.88 11.80 23.39
C GLY A 193 -36.79 10.46 24.12
N ASP A 194 -35.63 10.09 24.69
CA ASP A 194 -35.45 8.88 25.49
C ASP A 194 -34.67 9.19 26.76
N ARG A 195 -35.39 9.25 27.88
CA ARG A 195 -34.80 9.57 29.20
C ARG A 195 -34.01 8.41 29.80
N ASN A 196 -34.06 7.23 29.19
CA ASN A 196 -33.35 6.04 29.64
C ASN A 196 -32.06 5.83 28.85
N ALA A 197 -31.69 6.73 27.94
CA ALA A 197 -30.47 6.58 27.15
C ALA A 197 -29.53 7.77 27.27
N LEU A 198 -28.24 7.48 27.22
CA LEU A 198 -27.18 8.42 26.91
C LEU A 198 -26.95 8.45 25.40
N LEU A 199 -26.68 9.65 24.90
CA LEU A 199 -26.14 9.88 23.58
C LEU A 199 -24.75 10.52 23.74
N ILE A 200 -23.74 9.75 23.34
CA ILE A 200 -22.33 10.16 23.34
C ILE A 200 -21.99 10.56 21.91
N THR A 201 -21.54 11.79 21.72
CA THR A 201 -21.10 12.30 20.43
C THR A 201 -19.59 12.32 20.38
N LEU A 202 -19.02 11.70 19.36
CA LEU A 202 -17.58 11.64 19.12
C LEU A 202 -17.13 12.82 18.25
N ALA A 203 -15.89 13.26 18.46
CA ALA A 203 -15.24 14.25 17.61
C ALA A 203 -14.89 13.65 16.24
N GLU A 204 -14.65 12.34 16.18
CA GLU A 204 -14.32 11.60 14.96
C GLU A 204 -15.16 10.33 14.79
N PRO A 205 -15.40 9.88 13.56
CA PRO A 205 -16.25 8.73 13.30
C PRO A 205 -15.52 7.42 13.61
N ILE A 206 -16.23 6.50 14.24
CA ILE A 206 -15.91 5.08 14.24
C ILE A 206 -16.27 4.52 12.85
N GLN A 207 -15.39 3.71 12.29
CA GLN A 207 -15.58 3.10 10.97
C GLN A 207 -16.35 1.78 11.07
N LYS A 208 -16.86 1.34 9.93
CA LYS A 208 -17.44 0.01 9.74
C LYS A 208 -16.44 -1.06 10.18
N ASN A 209 -16.96 -2.12 10.81
CA ASN A 209 -16.23 -3.31 11.27
C ASN A 209 -15.21 -3.10 12.41
N GLN A 210 -15.03 -1.89 12.93
CA GLN A 210 -14.18 -1.67 14.10
C GLN A 210 -14.83 -2.26 15.36
N GLN A 211 -14.02 -2.83 16.24
CA GLN A 211 -14.45 -3.19 17.59
C GLN A 211 -14.46 -1.94 18.47
N VAL A 212 -15.56 -1.71 19.18
CA VAL A 212 -15.76 -0.49 19.95
C VAL A 212 -15.91 -0.85 21.41
N LYS A 213 -14.95 -0.43 22.24
CA LYS A 213 -14.99 -0.64 23.69
C LYS A 213 -15.46 0.64 24.38
N PHE A 214 -16.48 0.51 25.21
CA PHE A 214 -16.99 1.54 26.13
C PHE A 214 -16.54 1.21 27.54
N SER A 215 -15.92 2.18 28.21
CA SER A 215 -15.59 2.11 29.62
C SER A 215 -16.24 3.26 30.38
N TYR A 216 -16.80 2.96 31.54
CA TYR A 216 -17.21 3.88 32.59
C TYR A 216 -16.49 3.47 33.87
N ASP A 217 -15.78 4.39 34.51
CA ASP A 217 -14.95 4.08 35.68
C ASP A 217 -15.75 3.86 36.98
N GLY A 218 -17.06 4.08 36.97
CA GLY A 218 -17.94 3.99 38.16
C GLY A 218 -18.05 5.29 38.95
N GLU A 219 -17.24 6.29 38.62
CA GLU A 219 -17.21 7.62 39.21
C GLU A 219 -17.91 8.60 38.26
N GLY A 220 -18.55 9.67 38.74
CA GLY A 220 -19.28 10.60 37.86
C GLY A 220 -20.81 10.55 37.92
N GLY A 221 -21.36 9.76 38.84
CA GLY A 221 -22.76 9.86 39.29
C GLY A 221 -23.79 9.34 38.29
N LEU A 222 -23.39 8.48 37.36
CA LEU A 222 -24.31 7.81 36.45
C LEU A 222 -25.26 6.91 37.25
N THR A 223 -26.57 7.11 37.05
CA THR A 223 -27.60 6.28 37.70
C THR A 223 -28.54 5.65 36.69
N ASP A 224 -28.97 4.43 36.96
CA ASP A 224 -30.05 3.73 36.28
C ASP A 224 -31.26 3.58 37.23
N GLY A 225 -32.38 4.24 36.91
CA GLY A 225 -33.60 4.16 37.74
C GLY A 225 -33.43 4.74 39.16
N GLY A 226 -32.34 5.48 39.41
CA GLY A 226 -31.95 6.00 40.72
C GLY A 226 -30.92 5.14 41.48
N GLY A 227 -30.59 3.94 40.98
CA GLY A 227 -29.46 3.14 41.46
C GLY A 227 -28.15 3.59 40.79
N THR A 228 -27.02 3.48 41.49
CA THR A 228 -25.71 3.82 40.94
C THR A 228 -25.27 2.77 39.92
N VAL A 229 -24.82 3.19 38.75
CA VAL A 229 -24.19 2.29 37.78
C VAL A 229 -22.76 2.00 38.26
N PRO A 230 -22.34 0.73 38.37
CA PRO A 230 -20.98 0.36 38.78
C PRO A 230 -19.95 0.69 37.68
N GLN A 231 -18.68 0.35 37.89
CA GLN A 231 -17.71 0.34 36.80
C GLN A 231 -18.21 -0.58 35.68
N VAL A 232 -18.16 -0.11 34.45
CA VAL A 232 -18.61 -0.86 33.26
C VAL A 232 -17.49 -0.86 32.24
N VAL A 233 -17.13 -2.04 31.76
CA VAL A 233 -16.36 -2.20 30.52
C VAL A 233 -17.17 -3.14 29.63
N ARG A 234 -17.52 -2.69 28.42
CA ARG A 234 -18.37 -3.45 27.48
C ARG A 234 -18.05 -3.05 26.04
N TYR A 235 -18.25 -3.98 25.10
CA TYR A 235 -18.19 -3.67 23.68
C TYR A 235 -19.57 -3.26 23.12
N ALA A 236 -19.57 -2.27 22.22
CA ALA A 236 -20.74 -1.81 21.50
C ALA A 236 -20.98 -2.64 20.23
N GLU A 237 -22.24 -2.84 19.87
CA GLU A 237 -22.60 -3.21 18.50
C GLU A 237 -22.29 -2.04 17.57
N ASN A 238 -21.61 -2.30 16.45
CA ASN A 238 -21.16 -1.25 15.55
C ASN A 238 -21.98 -1.27 14.25
N GLU A 239 -22.94 -0.36 14.13
CA GLU A 239 -23.77 -0.19 12.93
C GLU A 239 -23.18 0.83 11.95
N SER A 240 -21.99 1.38 12.23
CA SER A 240 -21.37 2.39 11.38
C SER A 240 -21.19 1.91 9.95
N THR A 241 -21.54 2.79 9.01
CA THR A 241 -21.30 2.60 7.58
C THR A 241 -20.10 3.40 7.08
N HIS A 242 -19.47 4.19 7.96
CA HIS A 242 -18.35 5.04 7.61
C HIS A 242 -17.13 4.20 7.19
N ARG A 243 -16.46 4.62 6.12
CA ARG A 243 -15.24 3.98 5.60
C ARG A 243 -14.16 5.03 5.38
N LEU A 244 -12.91 4.63 5.54
CA LEU A 244 -11.78 5.49 5.25
C LEU A 244 -11.65 5.71 3.73
N THR A 245 -11.89 6.93 3.28
CA THR A 245 -11.76 7.36 1.87
C THR A 245 -10.90 8.59 1.76
N THR A 246 -10.28 8.76 0.60
CA THR A 246 -9.55 9.98 0.28
C THR A 246 -10.48 11.07 -0.29
N PRO A 247 -10.08 12.37 -0.25
CA PRO A 247 -10.83 13.43 -0.92
C PRO A 247 -11.02 13.24 -2.43
N TRP A 248 -10.21 12.41 -3.08
CA TRP A 248 -10.34 12.10 -4.51
C TRP A 248 -11.27 10.91 -4.74
N GLY A 249 -11.22 9.89 -3.88
CA GLY A 249 -12.17 8.78 -3.91
C GLY A 249 -13.62 9.25 -3.73
N ASP A 250 -13.85 10.22 -2.84
CA ASP A 250 -15.19 10.84 -2.63
C ASP A 250 -15.76 11.50 -3.91
N ARG A 251 -14.90 11.85 -4.87
CA ARG A 251 -15.24 12.59 -6.09
C ARG A 251 -14.94 11.80 -7.36
N LEU A 252 -14.75 10.48 -7.25
CA LEU A 252 -14.42 9.63 -8.38
C LEU A 252 -15.48 9.72 -9.47
N ASP A 253 -15.08 10.00 -10.71
CA ASP A 253 -15.91 9.72 -11.88
C ASP A 253 -15.76 8.24 -12.26
N GLU A 254 -16.61 7.39 -11.70
CA GLU A 254 -16.62 5.95 -11.99
C GLU A 254 -16.79 5.63 -13.49
N LYS A 255 -17.33 6.56 -14.30
CA LYS A 255 -17.50 6.34 -15.74
C LYS A 255 -16.21 6.58 -16.52
N ASN A 256 -15.36 7.48 -16.04
CA ASN A 256 -14.12 7.88 -16.73
C ASN A 256 -12.97 8.15 -15.72
N PRO A 257 -12.61 7.17 -14.87
CA PRO A 257 -11.53 7.39 -13.91
C PRO A 257 -10.19 7.46 -14.64
N LEU A 258 -9.29 8.31 -14.13
CA LEU A 258 -7.96 8.58 -14.70
C LEU A 258 -8.03 8.91 -16.21
N PRO A 259 -8.69 10.02 -16.61
CA PRO A 259 -8.96 10.34 -18.01
C PRO A 259 -7.73 10.81 -18.80
N GLU A 260 -6.58 11.00 -18.16
CA GLU A 260 -5.35 11.48 -18.77
C GLU A 260 -4.69 10.43 -19.67
N TYR A 261 -3.90 10.89 -20.65
CA TYR A 261 -3.13 9.97 -21.48
C TYR A 261 -2.06 9.24 -20.63
N PRO A 262 -1.96 7.89 -20.68
CA PRO A 262 -1.11 7.14 -19.74
C PRO A 262 0.40 7.21 -19.99
N ARG A 263 0.85 7.65 -21.18
CA ARG A 263 2.28 7.67 -21.54
C ARG A 263 2.79 9.08 -21.87
N PRO A 264 3.17 9.88 -20.86
CA PRO A 264 3.66 11.25 -21.05
C PRO A 264 4.88 11.41 -21.97
N GLN A 265 5.66 10.35 -22.18
CA GLN A 265 6.86 10.36 -23.04
C GLN A 265 6.65 9.76 -24.44
N GLN A 266 5.45 9.27 -24.74
CA GLN A 266 5.09 8.70 -26.06
C GLN A 266 3.65 9.08 -26.42
N VAL A 267 3.36 10.38 -26.35
CA VAL A 267 2.03 10.97 -26.52
C VAL A 267 1.55 10.82 -27.96
N ARG A 268 0.33 10.31 -28.10
CA ARG A 268 -0.42 10.28 -29.36
C ARG A 268 -1.72 11.05 -29.22
N SER A 269 -2.08 11.79 -30.27
CA SER A 269 -3.30 12.61 -30.26
C SER A 269 -4.59 11.80 -30.46
N LYS A 270 -4.49 10.61 -31.04
CA LYS A 270 -5.63 9.70 -31.23
C LYS A 270 -5.49 8.52 -30.29
N TRP A 271 -6.42 8.41 -29.37
CA TRP A 271 -6.51 7.30 -28.43
C TRP A 271 -7.91 7.27 -27.82
N LYS A 272 -8.23 6.21 -27.10
CA LYS A 272 -9.47 6.09 -26.33
C LYS A 272 -9.18 5.39 -25.02
N ASN A 273 -9.50 6.05 -23.91
CA ASN A 273 -9.49 5.45 -22.59
C ASN A 273 -10.59 4.39 -22.49
N LEU A 274 -10.27 3.23 -21.92
CA LEU A 274 -11.19 2.11 -21.71
C LEU A 274 -11.49 1.84 -20.23
N ASN A 275 -11.00 2.68 -19.32
CA ASN A 275 -11.36 2.69 -17.90
C ASN A 275 -12.88 2.88 -17.68
N GLY A 276 -13.29 2.80 -16.42
CA GLY A 276 -14.68 2.84 -15.98
C GLY A 276 -15.29 1.44 -15.92
N PRO A 277 -16.62 1.29 -16.08
CA PRO A 277 -17.29 0.02 -15.87
C PRO A 277 -16.88 -1.04 -16.91
N TRP A 278 -16.54 -2.23 -16.41
CA TRP A 278 -16.42 -3.49 -17.15
C TRP A 278 -17.38 -4.51 -16.56
N GLN A 279 -17.76 -5.51 -17.34
CA GLN A 279 -18.41 -6.70 -16.80
C GLN A 279 -17.36 -7.59 -16.15
N PHE A 280 -17.73 -8.30 -15.10
CA PHE A 280 -16.85 -9.13 -14.28
C PHE A 280 -17.49 -10.47 -13.91
N SER A 281 -16.67 -11.49 -13.74
CA SER A 281 -17.02 -12.69 -12.99
C SER A 281 -15.77 -13.30 -12.37
N ALA A 282 -15.93 -13.94 -11.20
CA ALA A 282 -15.00 -14.96 -10.73
C ALA A 282 -14.87 -16.08 -11.78
N ALA A 283 -13.80 -16.86 -11.69
CA ALA A 283 -13.57 -18.02 -12.52
C ALA A 283 -12.92 -19.14 -11.71
N GLU A 284 -13.01 -20.37 -12.22
CA GLU A 284 -12.27 -21.50 -11.67
C GLU A 284 -10.89 -21.63 -12.32
N ALA A 285 -9.97 -22.31 -11.63
CA ALA A 285 -8.65 -22.60 -12.15
C ALA A 285 -8.74 -23.36 -13.49
N GLY A 286 -8.14 -22.77 -14.55
CA GLY A 286 -8.13 -23.36 -15.90
C GLY A 286 -9.41 -23.14 -16.71
N GLU A 287 -10.43 -22.50 -16.16
CA GLU A 287 -11.66 -22.15 -16.88
C GLU A 287 -11.35 -21.29 -18.11
N GLN A 288 -12.11 -21.52 -19.18
CA GLN A 288 -11.99 -20.74 -20.42
C GLN A 288 -13.13 -19.73 -20.52
N PRO A 289 -12.84 -18.49 -20.93
CA PRO A 289 -13.87 -17.47 -21.06
C PRO A 289 -14.92 -17.86 -22.12
N VAL A 290 -16.18 -17.54 -21.84
CA VAL A 290 -17.28 -17.71 -22.80
C VAL A 290 -17.52 -16.39 -23.54
N PHE A 291 -17.45 -16.44 -24.87
CA PHE A 291 -17.59 -15.26 -25.73
C PHE A 291 -19.05 -15.00 -26.11
N GLY A 292 -19.38 -13.73 -26.38
CA GLY A 292 -20.72 -13.30 -26.78
C GLY A 292 -21.79 -13.34 -25.69
N LYS A 293 -21.41 -13.61 -24.43
CA LYS A 293 -22.30 -13.60 -23.26
C LYS A 293 -21.91 -12.48 -22.30
N ASN A 294 -22.90 -11.97 -21.58
CA ASN A 294 -22.61 -11.05 -20.48
C ASN A 294 -22.06 -11.83 -19.29
N LEU A 295 -21.18 -11.18 -18.52
CA LEU A 295 -20.84 -11.63 -17.17
C LEU A 295 -21.80 -10.98 -16.17
N ASP A 296 -21.94 -11.60 -15.01
CA ASP A 296 -23.04 -11.33 -14.07
C ASP A 296 -22.79 -10.11 -13.16
N GLU A 297 -21.53 -9.69 -13.03
CA GLU A 297 -21.11 -8.60 -12.16
C GLU A 297 -20.47 -7.45 -12.93
N LYS A 298 -20.10 -6.39 -12.20
CA LYS A 298 -19.42 -5.22 -12.74
C LYS A 298 -18.27 -4.82 -11.85
N ILE A 299 -17.22 -4.29 -12.47
CA ILE A 299 -16.03 -3.74 -11.81
C ILE A 299 -15.67 -2.40 -12.45
N ILE A 300 -15.16 -1.45 -11.65
CA ILE A 300 -14.60 -0.20 -12.15
C ILE A 300 -13.10 -0.38 -12.41
N VAL A 301 -12.72 -0.45 -13.69
CA VAL A 301 -11.31 -0.49 -14.11
C VAL A 301 -10.74 0.94 -14.09
N PRO A 302 -9.52 1.17 -13.58
CA PRO A 302 -8.51 0.17 -13.28
C PRO A 302 -8.30 -0.03 -11.78
N PHE A 303 -9.35 -0.15 -10.97
CA PHE A 303 -9.17 -0.39 -9.54
C PHE A 303 -9.04 -1.90 -9.26
N PRO A 304 -8.13 -2.34 -8.38
CA PRO A 304 -7.96 -3.75 -8.01
C PRO A 304 -9.26 -4.36 -7.47
N VAL A 305 -9.46 -5.67 -7.64
CA VAL A 305 -10.68 -6.37 -7.22
C VAL A 305 -10.98 -6.13 -5.73
N GLU A 306 -9.95 -6.16 -4.90
CA GLU A 306 -10.01 -6.00 -3.44
C GLU A 306 -10.32 -4.56 -2.99
N SER A 307 -10.13 -3.56 -3.86
CA SER A 307 -10.28 -2.16 -3.49
C SER A 307 -11.76 -1.73 -3.37
N GLN A 308 -12.02 -0.72 -2.53
CA GLN A 308 -13.36 -0.13 -2.41
C GLN A 308 -13.83 0.50 -3.72
N LEU A 309 -12.95 1.19 -4.44
CA LEU A 309 -13.29 1.90 -5.68
C LEU A 309 -13.58 0.98 -6.86
N SER A 310 -13.25 -0.31 -6.78
CA SER A 310 -13.63 -1.31 -7.80
C SER A 310 -15.12 -1.66 -7.75
N GLY A 311 -15.72 -1.54 -6.56
CA GLY A 311 -17.09 -1.95 -6.25
C GLY A 311 -17.25 -3.43 -5.86
N LEU A 312 -16.16 -4.21 -5.75
CA LEU A 312 -16.21 -5.64 -5.41
C LEU A 312 -15.73 -5.98 -3.99
N GLU A 313 -14.65 -5.36 -3.50
CA GLU A 313 -14.11 -5.52 -2.12
C GLU A 313 -13.89 -6.99 -1.69
N ARG A 314 -13.38 -7.85 -2.59
CA ARG A 314 -13.12 -9.26 -2.28
C ARG A 314 -11.92 -9.81 -3.05
N HIS A 315 -11.41 -10.94 -2.59
CA HIS A 315 -10.31 -11.63 -3.25
C HIS A 315 -10.81 -12.62 -4.31
N GLU A 316 -10.08 -12.71 -5.41
CA GLU A 316 -10.32 -13.67 -6.50
C GLU A 316 -8.98 -14.15 -7.08
N ASP A 317 -8.73 -15.45 -7.10
CA ASP A 317 -7.50 -16.02 -7.69
C ASP A 317 -7.56 -16.03 -9.22
N HIS A 318 -8.77 -16.21 -9.75
CA HIS A 318 -9.04 -16.34 -11.18
C HIS A 318 -10.31 -15.56 -11.53
N MET A 319 -10.25 -14.80 -12.63
CA MET A 319 -11.32 -13.87 -12.96
C MET A 319 -11.39 -13.56 -14.45
N PHE A 320 -12.57 -13.16 -14.91
CA PHE A 320 -12.81 -12.66 -16.26
C PHE A 320 -13.31 -11.22 -16.23
N TYR A 321 -12.70 -10.38 -17.06
CA TYR A 321 -13.17 -9.04 -17.40
C TYR A 321 -13.74 -9.03 -18.80
N ARG A 322 -14.83 -8.31 -19.04
CA ARG A 322 -15.40 -8.12 -20.38
C ARG A 322 -15.82 -6.69 -20.65
N LYS A 323 -15.48 -6.19 -21.84
CA LYS A 323 -15.96 -4.90 -22.36
C LYS A 323 -16.25 -4.95 -23.86
N LEU A 324 -17.33 -4.28 -24.25
CA LEU A 324 -17.59 -3.98 -25.66
C LEU A 324 -17.01 -2.62 -26.01
N VAL A 325 -16.20 -2.56 -27.07
CA VAL A 325 -15.52 -1.34 -27.50
C VAL A 325 -15.83 -1.01 -28.95
N GLU A 326 -16.06 0.28 -29.22
CA GLU A 326 -16.23 0.79 -30.58
C GLU A 326 -14.96 1.43 -31.09
N VAL A 327 -14.45 0.93 -32.22
CA VAL A 327 -13.30 1.51 -32.93
C VAL A 327 -13.77 2.69 -33.79
N PRO A 328 -13.29 3.93 -33.54
CA PRO A 328 -13.71 5.08 -34.33
C PRO A 328 -13.38 4.93 -35.82
N LYS A 329 -14.38 5.12 -36.70
CA LYS A 329 -14.19 5.03 -38.16
C LYS A 329 -13.11 5.98 -38.69
N SER A 330 -12.96 7.15 -38.06
CA SER A 330 -11.95 8.16 -38.40
C SER A 330 -10.51 7.70 -38.15
N TRP A 331 -10.30 6.60 -37.43
CA TRP A 331 -8.99 6.00 -37.20
C TRP A 331 -8.49 5.17 -38.38
N LYS A 332 -9.36 4.81 -39.34
CA LYS A 332 -9.00 4.07 -40.56
C LYS A 332 -8.20 2.79 -40.28
N VAL A 333 -8.64 2.02 -39.28
CA VAL A 333 -8.03 0.73 -38.92
C VAL A 333 -8.43 -0.33 -39.95
N GLY A 334 -7.47 -1.13 -40.42
CA GLY A 334 -7.69 -2.18 -41.42
C GLY A 334 -7.88 -1.68 -42.86
N GLY A 335 -8.12 -2.59 -43.82
CA GLY A 335 -8.38 -2.28 -45.24
C GLY A 335 -7.74 -3.29 -46.22
N SER A 336 -8.33 -3.45 -47.42
CA SER A 336 -7.96 -4.46 -48.43
C SER A 336 -6.56 -4.29 -49.02
N ASP A 337 -6.03 -3.06 -49.05
CA ASP A 337 -4.83 -2.73 -49.83
C ASP A 337 -3.59 -2.50 -48.95
N LYS A 338 -3.58 -3.02 -47.71
CA LYS A 338 -2.53 -2.77 -46.71
C LYS A 338 -2.26 -1.27 -46.44
N ALA A 339 -3.23 -0.38 -46.68
CA ALA A 339 -3.06 1.07 -46.52
C ALA A 339 -3.61 1.65 -45.20
N GLY A 340 -4.38 0.87 -44.43
CA GLY A 340 -4.96 1.32 -43.15
C GLY A 340 -4.02 1.17 -41.96
N ASN A 341 -4.37 1.87 -40.88
CA ASN A 341 -3.70 1.82 -39.59
C ASN A 341 -3.88 0.46 -38.91
N ARG A 342 -3.00 0.16 -37.96
CA ARG A 342 -3.15 -0.92 -36.99
C ARG A 342 -3.77 -0.36 -35.70
N LEU A 343 -4.28 -1.22 -34.84
CA LEU A 343 -4.89 -0.87 -33.56
C LEU A 343 -4.18 -1.60 -32.43
N LYS A 344 -3.54 -0.84 -31.55
CA LYS A 344 -2.96 -1.35 -30.31
C LYS A 344 -3.99 -1.26 -29.19
N LEU A 345 -4.17 -2.34 -28.46
CA LEU A 345 -4.81 -2.38 -27.15
C LEU A 345 -3.70 -2.48 -26.11
N ASN A 346 -3.70 -1.58 -25.13
CA ASN A 346 -2.60 -1.42 -24.18
C ASN A 346 -3.14 -1.51 -22.75
N PHE A 347 -2.32 -2.08 -21.87
CA PHE A 347 -2.57 -2.23 -20.45
C PHE A 347 -1.38 -1.64 -19.70
N GLY A 348 -1.64 -0.76 -18.73
CA GLY A 348 -0.59 -0.19 -17.90
C GLY A 348 0.03 -1.23 -16.96
N ALA A 349 -0.80 -2.12 -16.41
CA ALA A 349 -0.42 -3.23 -15.55
C ALA A 349 -1.67 -4.11 -15.31
N VAL A 350 -1.44 -5.41 -15.17
CA VAL A 350 -2.47 -6.39 -14.75
C VAL A 350 -1.78 -7.39 -13.82
N ASP A 351 -2.19 -7.45 -12.56
CA ASP A 351 -1.63 -8.42 -11.61
C ASP A 351 -2.43 -9.73 -11.67
N TYR A 352 -1.85 -10.91 -11.95
CA TYR A 352 -0.44 -11.16 -12.28
C TYR A 352 -0.25 -11.76 -13.69
N GLN A 353 -1.09 -12.73 -14.07
CA GLN A 353 -1.06 -13.37 -15.39
C GLN A 353 -2.31 -13.02 -16.18
N ALA A 354 -2.14 -12.40 -17.34
CA ALA A 354 -3.24 -11.94 -18.18
C ALA A 354 -3.25 -12.65 -19.55
N ARG A 355 -4.42 -13.17 -19.96
CA ARG A 355 -4.69 -13.62 -21.34
C ARG A 355 -5.78 -12.73 -21.95
N VAL A 356 -5.45 -12.06 -23.05
CA VAL A 356 -6.35 -11.10 -23.70
C VAL A 356 -6.96 -11.71 -24.97
N PHE A 357 -8.27 -11.60 -25.10
CA PHE A 357 -9.04 -12.09 -26.21
C PHE A 357 -9.83 -10.95 -26.86
N VAL A 358 -9.85 -10.92 -28.19
CA VAL A 358 -10.71 -10.03 -28.97
C VAL A 358 -11.57 -10.87 -29.89
N ASN A 359 -12.89 -10.75 -29.76
CA ASN A 359 -13.88 -11.50 -30.52
C ASN A 359 -13.63 -13.03 -30.52
N GLY A 360 -13.22 -13.59 -29.38
CA GLY A 360 -12.92 -15.01 -29.22
C GLY A 360 -11.51 -15.45 -29.66
N LYS A 361 -10.68 -14.55 -30.21
CA LYS A 361 -9.30 -14.85 -30.59
C LYS A 361 -8.33 -14.35 -29.51
N LYS A 362 -7.46 -15.23 -28.99
CA LYS A 362 -6.35 -14.81 -28.11
C LYS A 362 -5.39 -13.92 -28.89
N VAL A 363 -5.13 -12.72 -28.39
CA VAL A 363 -4.27 -11.70 -29.04
C VAL A 363 -3.01 -11.39 -28.25
N ALA A 364 -3.00 -11.65 -26.94
CA ALA A 364 -1.82 -11.48 -26.10
C ALA A 364 -1.89 -12.36 -24.84
N GLU A 365 -0.73 -12.56 -24.25
CA GLU A 365 -0.51 -13.18 -22.94
C GLU A 365 0.64 -12.43 -22.26
N HIS A 366 0.52 -12.17 -20.97
CA HIS A 366 1.49 -11.41 -20.18
C HIS A 366 1.55 -11.97 -18.75
N THR A 367 2.76 -11.98 -18.18
CA THR A 367 3.03 -12.33 -16.79
C THR A 367 3.87 -11.22 -16.20
N GLY A 368 3.44 -10.66 -15.07
CA GLY A 368 4.10 -9.54 -14.41
C GLY A 368 3.09 -8.53 -13.89
N GLY A 369 3.15 -8.22 -12.59
CA GLY A 369 2.15 -7.37 -11.94
C GLY A 369 2.31 -5.88 -12.20
N TYR A 370 3.47 -5.43 -12.68
CA TYR A 370 3.83 -4.00 -12.63
C TYR A 370 4.29 -3.43 -13.98
N ASN A 371 4.45 -4.27 -15.00
CA ASN A 371 4.93 -3.84 -16.31
C ASN A 371 3.77 -3.64 -17.29
N ALA A 372 3.87 -2.62 -18.13
CA ALA A 372 2.91 -2.39 -19.20
C ALA A 372 3.11 -3.40 -20.34
N PHE A 373 2.02 -3.72 -21.06
CA PHE A 373 2.09 -4.52 -22.28
C PHE A 373 1.04 -4.10 -23.31
N SER A 374 1.18 -4.59 -24.54
CA SER A 374 0.32 -4.19 -25.65
C SER A 374 0.05 -5.36 -26.60
N ALA A 375 -1.12 -5.33 -27.24
CA ALA A 375 -1.56 -6.29 -28.24
C ALA A 375 -1.94 -5.57 -29.54
N ASP A 376 -1.46 -6.03 -30.70
CA ASP A 376 -2.06 -5.63 -31.98
C ASP A 376 -3.34 -6.45 -32.19
N ILE A 377 -4.49 -5.77 -32.13
CA ILE A 377 -5.80 -6.41 -32.22
C ILE A 377 -6.42 -6.29 -33.62
N THR A 378 -5.72 -5.68 -34.58
CA THR A 378 -6.25 -5.33 -35.91
C THR A 378 -6.88 -6.52 -36.62
N ASP A 379 -6.17 -7.65 -36.62
CA ASP A 379 -6.58 -8.86 -37.35
C ASP A 379 -7.59 -9.73 -36.58
N ALA A 380 -7.97 -9.32 -35.37
CA ALA A 380 -9.04 -9.92 -34.56
C ALA A 380 -10.35 -9.12 -34.64
N LEU A 381 -10.35 -7.94 -35.27
CA LEU A 381 -11.52 -7.09 -35.36
C LEU A 381 -12.57 -7.65 -36.32
N LYS A 382 -13.84 -7.55 -35.92
CA LYS A 382 -14.99 -7.66 -36.83
C LYS A 382 -15.10 -6.36 -37.64
N GLY A 383 -15.39 -6.45 -38.94
CA GLY A 383 -15.38 -5.28 -39.83
C GLY A 383 -16.41 -4.17 -39.49
N LYS A 384 -17.47 -4.46 -38.73
CA LYS A 384 -18.47 -3.48 -38.26
C LYS A 384 -18.97 -3.85 -36.85
N GLY A 385 -19.45 -2.85 -36.12
CA GLY A 385 -20.08 -3.00 -34.81
C GLY A 385 -19.09 -3.00 -33.64
N PRO A 386 -19.61 -3.17 -32.40
CA PRO A 386 -18.79 -3.29 -31.20
C PRO A 386 -17.87 -4.52 -31.26
N GLN A 387 -16.68 -4.37 -30.69
CA GLN A 387 -15.66 -5.40 -30.57
C GLN A 387 -15.66 -5.89 -29.14
N GLU A 388 -15.71 -7.21 -28.96
CA GLU A 388 -15.68 -7.79 -27.63
C GLU A 388 -14.23 -7.99 -27.19
N VAL A 389 -13.87 -7.41 -26.05
CA VAL A 389 -12.61 -7.62 -25.35
C VAL A 389 -12.92 -8.44 -24.10
N VAL A 390 -12.21 -9.56 -23.93
CA VAL A 390 -12.23 -10.36 -22.70
C VAL A 390 -10.81 -10.51 -22.19
N VAL A 391 -10.60 -10.31 -20.90
CA VAL A 391 -9.31 -10.53 -20.23
C VAL A 391 -9.52 -11.59 -19.16
N ALA A 392 -8.79 -12.69 -19.26
CA ALA A 392 -8.70 -13.69 -18.20
C ALA A 392 -7.46 -13.40 -17.36
N VAL A 393 -7.64 -13.27 -16.05
CA VAL A 393 -6.55 -12.96 -15.12
C VAL A 393 -6.43 -14.06 -14.08
N THR A 394 -5.19 -14.41 -13.74
CA THR A 394 -4.83 -15.26 -12.61
C THR A 394 -3.85 -14.52 -11.71
N ASP A 395 -4.14 -14.47 -10.41
CA ASP A 395 -3.22 -14.01 -9.37
C ASP A 395 -3.42 -14.83 -8.09
N THR A 396 -2.48 -15.72 -7.79
CA THR A 396 -2.56 -16.59 -6.61
C THR A 396 -1.80 -16.04 -5.41
N GLY A 397 -1.15 -14.87 -5.50
CA GLY A 397 -0.46 -14.22 -4.38
C GLY A 397 0.58 -15.10 -3.66
N GLY A 398 1.37 -15.88 -4.38
CA GLY A 398 2.21 -16.96 -3.84
C GLY A 398 3.73 -16.79 -3.98
N ALA A 399 4.48 -17.83 -3.57
CA ALA A 399 5.92 -17.89 -3.80
C ALA A 399 6.24 -17.83 -5.32
N ASN A 400 7.43 -17.32 -5.65
CA ASN A 400 7.93 -17.12 -7.02
C ASN A 400 7.21 -16.01 -7.82
N GLN A 401 6.50 -15.11 -7.15
CA GLN A 401 5.87 -13.93 -7.74
C GLN A 401 6.43 -12.65 -7.10
N PRO A 402 6.96 -11.70 -7.89
CA PRO A 402 7.23 -10.35 -7.40
C PRO A 402 5.92 -9.69 -6.97
N MET A 403 5.80 -9.34 -5.70
CA MET A 403 4.53 -8.87 -5.10
C MET A 403 4.70 -7.68 -4.16
N GLY A 404 5.92 -7.23 -3.87
CA GLY A 404 6.17 -6.12 -2.96
C GLY A 404 5.63 -6.43 -1.56
N LYS A 405 4.82 -5.51 -1.00
CA LYS A 405 4.19 -5.64 0.33
C LYS A 405 2.76 -6.21 0.31
N GLN A 406 2.32 -6.85 -0.78
CA GLN A 406 0.98 -7.46 -0.83
C GLN A 406 0.89 -8.70 0.06
N SER A 407 -0.24 -8.88 0.73
CA SER A 407 -0.55 -10.08 1.51
C SER A 407 -2.04 -10.41 1.47
N ARG A 408 -2.36 -11.70 1.41
CA ARG A 408 -3.72 -12.24 1.64
C ARG A 408 -4.17 -12.09 3.09
N ASN A 409 -3.21 -11.96 4.00
CA ASN A 409 -3.43 -11.75 5.43
C ASN A 409 -2.64 -10.49 5.81
N PRO A 410 -3.15 -9.29 5.50
CA PRO A 410 -2.45 -8.05 5.80
C PRO A 410 -2.23 -7.90 7.31
N GLY A 411 -1.11 -7.27 7.67
CA GLY A 411 -0.68 -7.10 9.05
C GLY A 411 0.78 -6.65 9.14
N GLY A 412 1.09 -5.95 10.22
CA GLY A 412 2.42 -5.38 10.42
C GLY A 412 2.80 -4.41 9.31
N ILE A 413 3.82 -4.77 8.53
CA ILE A 413 4.34 -3.99 7.40
C ILE A 413 3.88 -4.51 6.02
N PHE A 414 2.91 -5.43 5.98
CA PHE A 414 2.32 -5.95 4.75
C PHE A 414 0.84 -5.56 4.67
N TYR A 415 0.36 -5.26 3.46
CA TYR A 415 -0.92 -4.63 3.21
C TYR A 415 -1.79 -5.47 2.27
N THR A 416 -3.05 -5.07 2.13
CA THR A 416 -4.07 -5.78 1.35
C THR A 416 -3.61 -6.03 -0.09
N GLN A 417 -3.75 -7.28 -0.56
CA GLN A 417 -3.43 -7.68 -1.94
C GLN A 417 -4.23 -6.88 -2.99
N SER A 418 -3.66 -6.67 -4.17
CA SER A 418 -4.23 -5.91 -5.28
C SER A 418 -4.16 -6.72 -6.58
N SER A 419 -5.23 -7.47 -6.86
CA SER A 419 -5.32 -8.34 -8.03
C SER A 419 -6.00 -7.65 -9.22
N GLY A 420 -5.75 -8.15 -10.44
CA GLY A 420 -6.50 -7.75 -11.62
C GLY A 420 -5.94 -6.53 -12.35
N ILE A 421 -6.79 -5.83 -13.10
CA ILE A 421 -6.38 -4.68 -13.91
C ILE A 421 -6.28 -3.45 -13.00
N TRP A 422 -5.06 -3.09 -12.59
CA TRP A 422 -4.83 -1.98 -11.66
C TRP A 422 -4.19 -0.72 -12.29
N GLN A 423 -3.90 -0.71 -13.59
CA GLN A 423 -3.57 0.53 -14.31
C GLN A 423 -4.37 0.69 -15.60
N THR A 424 -4.36 1.90 -16.14
CA THR A 424 -5.22 2.31 -17.26
C THR A 424 -5.16 1.35 -18.45
N VAL A 425 -6.34 1.06 -19.03
CA VAL A 425 -6.48 0.33 -20.29
C VAL A 425 -6.88 1.31 -21.38
N TRP A 426 -6.22 1.28 -22.53
CA TRP A 426 -6.56 2.17 -23.64
C TRP A 426 -6.28 1.54 -24.99
N MET A 427 -6.92 2.09 -26.03
CA MET A 427 -6.60 1.74 -27.41
C MET A 427 -6.20 2.95 -28.24
N GLU A 428 -5.33 2.74 -29.22
CA GLU A 428 -4.85 3.80 -30.11
C GLU A 428 -4.52 3.25 -31.50
N PRO A 429 -4.83 4.00 -32.57
CA PRO A 429 -4.43 3.63 -33.91
C PRO A 429 -2.96 4.00 -34.13
N VAL A 430 -2.20 3.07 -34.68
CA VAL A 430 -0.80 3.27 -35.06
C VAL A 430 -0.64 3.06 -36.56
N ALA A 431 0.35 3.70 -37.16
CA ALA A 431 0.71 3.42 -38.55
C ALA A 431 1.26 1.98 -38.67
N ARG A 432 1.47 1.48 -39.90
CA ARG A 432 1.94 0.10 -40.09
C ARG A 432 3.37 -0.12 -39.62
N ALA A 433 4.27 0.77 -40.03
CA ALA A 433 5.53 0.97 -39.35
C ALA A 433 5.31 2.11 -38.36
N SER A 434 5.44 1.82 -37.07
CA SER A 434 5.11 2.72 -35.97
C SER A 434 6.19 2.73 -34.91
N VAL A 435 6.25 3.82 -34.16
CA VAL A 435 7.13 3.92 -32.98
C VAL A 435 6.59 3.01 -31.88
N ASP A 436 7.34 1.95 -31.58
CA ASP A 436 7.08 1.06 -30.45
C ASP A 436 7.59 1.70 -29.15
N ASN A 437 8.79 2.28 -29.19
CA ASN A 437 9.42 2.96 -28.07
C ASN A 437 10.38 4.07 -28.54
N VAL A 438 10.63 5.05 -27.67
CA VAL A 438 11.67 6.08 -27.86
C VAL A 438 12.58 6.00 -26.65
N VAL A 439 13.85 5.65 -26.85
CA VAL A 439 14.85 5.60 -25.77
C VAL A 439 15.73 6.84 -25.84
N THR A 440 15.85 7.56 -24.74
CA THR A 440 16.61 8.80 -24.65
C THR A 440 17.61 8.76 -23.49
N THR A 441 18.87 9.12 -23.76
CA THR A 441 19.90 9.24 -22.72
C THR A 441 20.64 10.57 -22.87
N PRO A 442 20.53 11.50 -21.90
CA PRO A 442 21.23 12.78 -21.96
C PRO A 442 22.74 12.61 -21.70
N ASP A 443 23.54 13.36 -22.44
CA ASP A 443 24.97 13.54 -22.21
C ASP A 443 25.26 15.04 -22.15
N ILE A 444 25.45 15.54 -20.92
CA ILE A 444 25.66 16.96 -20.67
C ILE A 444 27.07 17.42 -21.05
N ASP A 445 28.05 16.51 -21.03
CA ASP A 445 29.46 16.82 -21.28
C ASP A 445 29.66 17.13 -22.78
N THR A 446 28.97 16.38 -23.65
CA THR A 446 29.01 16.61 -25.10
C THR A 446 27.86 17.48 -25.62
N GLY A 447 26.89 17.78 -24.75
CA GLY A 447 25.69 18.56 -25.07
C GLY A 447 24.81 17.94 -26.13
N SER A 448 24.48 16.67 -25.92
CA SER A 448 23.59 15.93 -26.81
C SER A 448 22.69 14.97 -26.07
N LEU A 449 21.55 14.67 -26.67
CA LEU A 449 20.67 13.58 -26.30
C LEU A 449 20.90 12.43 -27.28
N ALA A 450 21.26 11.25 -26.78
CA ALA A 450 21.17 10.03 -27.58
C ALA A 450 19.70 9.66 -27.71
N VAL A 451 19.22 9.42 -28.93
CA VAL A 451 17.83 9.07 -29.23
C VAL A 451 17.82 7.83 -30.10
N THR A 452 17.21 6.75 -29.60
CA THR A 452 16.92 5.54 -30.39
C THR A 452 15.41 5.42 -30.52
N VAL A 453 14.92 5.28 -31.74
CA VAL A 453 13.48 5.06 -32.00
C VAL A 453 13.31 3.62 -32.45
N GLU A 454 12.71 2.83 -31.57
CA GLU A 454 12.50 1.40 -31.76
C GLU A 454 11.20 1.16 -32.53
N SER A 455 11.27 0.32 -33.55
CA SER A 455 10.14 -0.08 -34.39
C SER A 455 10.42 -1.45 -34.99
N GLY A 456 9.70 -2.48 -34.52
CA GLY A 456 9.79 -3.84 -35.04
C GLY A 456 9.25 -3.99 -36.47
N ASP A 457 8.31 -3.13 -36.86
CA ASP A 457 7.68 -3.14 -38.19
C ASP A 457 8.38 -2.18 -39.21
N ALA A 458 9.49 -1.54 -38.84
CA ALA A 458 10.22 -0.62 -39.72
C ALA A 458 11.11 -1.39 -40.71
N SER A 459 11.10 -0.99 -41.99
CA SER A 459 12.09 -1.45 -42.96
C SER A 459 13.42 -0.72 -42.82
N ASP A 460 14.48 -1.23 -43.44
CA ASP A 460 15.81 -0.58 -43.50
C ASP A 460 15.79 0.82 -44.15
N LYS A 461 14.69 1.13 -44.87
CA LYS A 461 14.47 2.44 -45.50
C LYS A 461 13.73 3.42 -44.59
N ALA A 462 13.25 2.96 -43.43
CA ALA A 462 12.56 3.82 -42.47
C ALA A 462 13.50 4.93 -41.99
N ARG A 463 12.93 6.11 -41.80
CA ARG A 463 13.65 7.30 -41.36
C ARG A 463 12.95 7.95 -40.18
N VAL A 464 13.76 8.35 -39.23
CA VAL A 464 13.38 9.07 -38.02
C VAL A 464 13.78 10.53 -38.19
N GLU A 465 12.91 11.41 -37.73
CA GLU A 465 13.22 12.81 -37.42
C GLU A 465 12.87 13.06 -35.96
N ALA A 466 13.84 13.51 -35.16
CA ALA A 466 13.63 13.92 -33.78
C ALA A 466 13.96 15.41 -33.62
N VAL A 467 13.08 16.17 -32.96
CA VAL A 467 13.20 17.62 -32.78
C VAL A 467 13.00 17.96 -31.31
N ALA A 468 14.00 18.59 -30.69
CA ALA A 468 13.91 19.12 -29.33
C ALA A 468 13.48 20.59 -29.34
N ARG A 469 12.62 20.97 -28.38
CA ARG A 469 12.15 22.34 -28.19
C ARG A 469 12.28 22.80 -26.75
N ASP A 470 12.57 24.08 -26.57
CA ASP A 470 12.51 24.73 -25.26
C ASP A 470 11.06 24.99 -24.81
N LYS A 471 10.86 25.43 -23.55
CA LYS A 471 9.53 25.75 -23.00
C LYS A 471 8.77 26.86 -23.75
N ARG A 472 9.43 27.58 -24.66
CA ARG A 472 8.82 28.61 -25.52
C ARG A 472 8.50 28.07 -26.92
N GLY A 473 8.69 26.78 -27.16
CA GLY A 473 8.46 26.09 -28.44
C GLY A 473 9.57 26.29 -29.48
N LYS A 474 10.68 26.96 -29.13
CA LYS A 474 11.81 27.20 -30.04
C LYS A 474 12.58 25.90 -30.22
N VAL A 475 12.88 25.56 -31.47
CA VAL A 475 13.75 24.41 -31.79
C VAL A 475 15.16 24.67 -31.26
N VAL A 476 15.64 23.77 -30.39
CA VAL A 476 16.99 23.79 -29.82
C VAL A 476 17.89 22.67 -30.36
N GLY A 477 17.29 21.66 -30.99
CA GLY A 477 18.00 20.54 -31.60
C GLY A 477 17.16 19.83 -32.65
N ARG A 478 17.82 19.26 -33.66
CA ARG A 478 17.20 18.36 -34.65
C ARG A 478 18.20 17.29 -35.09
N VAL A 479 17.73 16.06 -35.27
CA VAL A 479 18.48 14.97 -35.89
C VAL A 479 17.57 14.15 -36.80
N SER A 480 18.15 13.54 -37.83
CA SER A 480 17.46 12.56 -38.66
C SER A 480 18.39 11.41 -38.99
N GLY A 481 17.82 10.21 -39.14
CA GLY A 481 18.59 9.00 -39.42
C GLY A 481 17.71 7.77 -39.60
N PRO A 482 18.31 6.59 -39.75
CA PRO A 482 17.58 5.32 -39.74
C PRO A 482 16.85 5.09 -38.41
N ALA A 483 15.75 4.33 -38.44
CA ALA A 483 15.12 3.79 -37.24
C ALA A 483 16.02 2.70 -36.60
N ASN A 484 15.78 2.35 -35.34
CA ASN A 484 16.51 1.33 -34.58
C ASN A 484 18.02 1.62 -34.38
N GLU A 485 18.49 2.80 -34.77
CA GLU A 485 19.88 3.23 -34.60
C GLU A 485 19.98 4.36 -33.58
N LYS A 486 21.13 4.46 -32.91
CA LYS A 486 21.39 5.52 -31.94
C LYS A 486 21.70 6.83 -32.66
N LEU A 487 20.76 7.77 -32.63
CA LEU A 487 20.91 9.11 -33.20
C LEU A 487 21.43 10.09 -32.16
N ARG A 488 22.30 11.02 -32.56
CA ARG A 488 22.83 12.07 -31.67
C ARG A 488 22.11 13.39 -31.94
N LEU A 489 21.19 13.78 -31.06
CA LEU A 489 20.47 15.04 -31.12
C LEU A 489 21.26 16.13 -30.37
N PRO A 490 21.82 17.14 -31.05
CA PRO A 490 22.54 18.22 -30.37
C PRO A 490 21.58 19.12 -29.59
N VAL A 491 21.95 19.49 -28.37
CA VAL A 491 21.22 20.45 -27.52
C VAL A 491 22.23 21.49 -27.04
N ALA A 492 22.50 22.50 -27.86
CA ALA A 492 23.48 23.53 -27.53
C ALA A 492 22.96 24.45 -26.40
N LYS A 493 23.86 24.90 -25.51
CA LYS A 493 23.54 25.78 -24.36
C LYS A 493 22.39 25.22 -23.50
N GLN A 494 22.60 24.00 -23.02
CA GLN A 494 21.63 23.26 -22.24
C GLN A 494 21.24 24.01 -20.97
N HIS A 495 19.95 24.18 -20.77
CA HIS A 495 19.32 24.30 -19.45
C HIS A 495 19.22 22.89 -18.84
N LEU A 496 19.90 22.67 -17.71
CA LEU A 496 19.96 21.37 -17.05
C LEU A 496 18.78 21.14 -16.12
N TRP A 497 18.37 19.89 -15.96
CA TRP A 497 17.36 19.47 -15.00
C TRP A 497 18.01 19.24 -13.61
N SER A 498 17.37 19.73 -12.56
CA SER A 498 17.70 19.46 -11.16
C SER A 498 16.46 19.55 -10.25
N PRO A 499 16.53 19.14 -8.98
CA PRO A 499 15.43 19.32 -8.03
C PRO A 499 14.98 20.78 -7.82
N ASP A 500 15.89 21.74 -7.97
CA ASP A 500 15.60 23.17 -7.82
C ASP A 500 15.17 23.83 -9.13
N ASP A 501 15.53 23.24 -10.26
CA ASP A 501 15.22 23.71 -11.61
C ASP A 501 14.86 22.53 -12.53
N PRO A 502 13.64 21.97 -12.40
CA PRO A 502 13.21 20.80 -13.17
C PRO A 502 12.88 21.17 -14.62
N TYR A 503 13.91 21.51 -15.38
CA TYR A 503 13.75 21.92 -16.77
C TYR A 503 13.56 20.71 -17.69
N LEU A 504 12.40 20.66 -18.37
CA LEU A 504 12.08 19.65 -19.38
C LEU A 504 11.97 20.31 -20.76
N TYR A 505 12.56 19.67 -21.76
CA TYR A 505 12.39 19.99 -23.18
C TYR A 505 11.30 19.13 -23.79
N ASP A 506 10.56 19.67 -24.74
CA ASP A 506 9.65 18.85 -25.56
C ASP A 506 10.45 18.11 -26.64
N LEU A 507 10.05 16.88 -26.93
CA LEU A 507 10.63 16.03 -27.98
C LEU A 507 9.53 15.59 -28.95
N ASP A 508 9.61 16.07 -30.20
CA ASP A 508 8.78 15.58 -31.29
C ASP A 508 9.53 14.48 -32.05
N VAL A 509 8.95 13.29 -32.16
CA VAL A 509 9.51 12.17 -32.94
C VAL A 509 8.58 11.80 -34.08
N LYS A 510 9.14 11.67 -35.28
CA LYS A 510 8.44 11.24 -36.48
C LYS A 510 9.17 10.08 -37.14
N LEU A 511 8.47 8.97 -37.35
CA LEU A 511 8.92 7.83 -38.13
C LEU A 511 8.23 7.83 -39.50
N VAL A 512 8.99 7.68 -40.57
CA VAL A 512 8.48 7.58 -41.95
C VAL A 512 9.04 6.32 -42.60
N ASP A 513 8.17 5.48 -43.14
CA ASP A 513 8.55 4.32 -43.95
C ASP A 513 7.64 4.20 -45.18
N GLY A 514 8.14 4.64 -46.33
CA GLY A 514 7.35 4.74 -47.57
C GLY A 514 6.13 5.64 -47.39
N ARG A 515 4.92 5.04 -47.37
CA ARG A 515 3.65 5.75 -47.12
C ARG A 515 3.22 5.71 -45.65
N SER A 516 3.86 4.91 -44.81
CA SER A 516 3.63 4.88 -43.36
C SER A 516 4.25 6.13 -42.74
N THR A 517 3.51 6.81 -41.88
CA THR A 517 4.05 7.91 -41.08
C THR A 517 3.43 7.87 -39.71
N ASP A 518 4.30 7.81 -38.71
CA ASP A 518 3.92 7.80 -37.32
C ASP A 518 4.55 8.97 -36.56
N ARG A 519 3.86 9.47 -35.54
CA ARG A 519 4.31 10.60 -34.72
C ARG A 519 3.98 10.37 -33.26
N VAL A 520 4.95 10.63 -32.41
CA VAL A 520 4.81 10.65 -30.95
C VAL A 520 5.47 11.91 -30.40
N GLY A 521 4.89 12.46 -29.34
CA GLY A 521 5.50 13.51 -28.52
C GLY A 521 6.05 12.93 -27.23
N GLY A 522 7.02 13.60 -26.63
CA GLY A 522 7.55 13.26 -25.32
C GLY A 522 8.32 14.43 -24.73
N TYR A 523 9.10 14.16 -23.70
CA TYR A 523 9.99 15.14 -23.09
C TYR A 523 11.27 14.49 -22.59
N PHE A 524 12.28 15.31 -22.29
CA PHE A 524 13.51 14.87 -21.63
C PHE A 524 14.10 15.99 -20.76
N GLY A 525 14.89 15.61 -19.75
CA GLY A 525 15.72 16.52 -18.97
C GLY A 525 17.20 16.28 -19.28
N MET A 526 17.98 17.34 -19.46
CA MET A 526 19.44 17.24 -19.58
C MET A 526 20.06 17.18 -18.18
N ARG A 527 20.55 16.02 -17.75
CA ARG A 527 21.22 15.86 -16.46
C ARG A 527 22.18 14.67 -16.43
N LYS A 528 23.14 14.68 -15.51
CA LYS A 528 24.09 13.58 -15.26
C LYS A 528 24.19 13.34 -13.76
N ILE A 529 24.13 12.07 -13.35
CA ILE A 529 24.36 11.64 -11.96
C ILE A 529 25.61 10.73 -11.94
N SER A 530 26.46 10.89 -10.93
CA SER A 530 27.68 10.13 -10.73
C SER A 530 28.00 9.99 -9.24
N VAL A 531 28.94 9.09 -8.92
CA VAL A 531 29.66 9.09 -7.64
C VAL A 531 31.06 9.67 -7.89
N GLU A 532 31.43 10.70 -7.14
CA GLU A 532 32.74 11.36 -7.25
C GLU A 532 33.31 11.67 -5.86
N LYS A 533 34.63 11.87 -5.76
CA LYS A 533 35.25 12.23 -4.48
C LYS A 533 35.02 13.71 -4.16
N VAL A 534 34.30 13.98 -3.06
CA VAL A 534 34.01 15.31 -2.53
C VAL A 534 34.39 15.30 -1.05
N GLY A 535 35.20 16.27 -0.60
CA GLY A 535 35.64 16.31 0.81
C GLY A 535 36.45 15.10 1.27
N GLY A 536 36.97 14.27 0.35
CA GLY A 536 37.69 13.03 0.67
C GLY A 536 36.85 11.75 0.60
N PHE A 537 35.53 11.86 0.49
CA PHE A 537 34.60 10.73 0.45
C PHE A 537 33.93 10.58 -0.93
N PRO A 538 33.62 9.37 -1.39
CA PRO A 538 32.69 9.18 -2.50
C PRO A 538 31.31 9.74 -2.15
N LYS A 539 30.81 10.64 -2.98
CA LYS A 539 29.53 11.32 -2.80
C LYS A 539 28.70 11.30 -4.08
N LEU A 540 27.38 11.37 -3.94
CA LEU A 540 26.48 11.61 -5.06
C LEU A 540 26.72 13.01 -5.65
N VAL A 541 26.85 13.08 -6.98
CA VAL A 541 27.09 14.30 -7.73
C VAL A 541 26.08 14.41 -8.87
N LEU A 542 25.28 15.47 -8.87
CA LEU A 542 24.33 15.81 -9.92
C LEU A 542 24.84 17.03 -10.72
N ASN A 543 24.99 16.85 -12.04
CA ASN A 543 25.47 17.91 -12.95
C ASN A 543 26.82 18.51 -12.51
N GLY A 544 27.71 17.68 -11.97
CA GLY A 544 29.04 18.10 -11.48
C GLY A 544 29.03 18.82 -10.14
N LYS A 545 27.91 18.80 -9.39
CA LYS A 545 27.80 19.37 -8.04
C LYS A 545 27.37 18.31 -7.02
N PRO A 546 27.93 18.31 -5.79
CA PRO A 546 27.46 17.44 -4.73
C PRO A 546 25.96 17.60 -4.47
N VAL A 547 25.27 16.51 -4.20
CA VAL A 547 23.86 16.52 -3.83
C VAL A 547 23.62 15.53 -2.70
N PHE A 548 22.81 15.94 -1.72
CA PHE A 548 22.29 15.03 -0.71
C PHE A 548 20.88 14.58 -1.09
N SER A 549 20.67 13.27 -1.21
CA SER A 549 19.35 12.69 -1.49
C SER A 549 18.56 12.52 -0.19
N LEU A 550 17.77 13.52 0.19
CA LEU A 550 16.89 13.43 1.36
C LEU A 550 15.49 12.99 0.90
N ALA A 551 15.15 11.74 1.19
CA ALA A 551 13.95 11.06 0.71
C ALA A 551 13.02 10.62 1.84
N THR A 552 11.82 10.19 1.45
CA THR A 552 10.99 9.30 2.25
C THR A 552 10.68 8.03 1.46
N LEU A 553 10.29 6.96 2.17
CA LEU A 553 9.62 5.84 1.54
C LEU A 553 8.23 6.27 1.04
N ASP A 554 7.89 5.80 -0.16
CA ASP A 554 6.56 5.86 -0.74
C ASP A 554 6.13 4.44 -1.12
N GLN A 555 5.19 3.88 -0.35
CA GLN A 555 4.62 2.54 -0.57
C GLN A 555 3.58 2.52 -1.71
N GLY A 556 2.98 3.67 -2.04
CA GLY A 556 1.98 3.79 -3.09
C GLY A 556 0.63 3.10 -2.82
N PHE A 557 0.23 2.95 -1.56
CA PHE A 557 -1.10 2.41 -1.21
C PHE A 557 -2.10 3.52 -0.89
N TRP A 558 -3.38 3.24 -1.19
CA TRP A 558 -4.54 4.12 -1.01
C TRP A 558 -5.64 3.37 -0.25
N PRO A 559 -6.30 3.99 0.74
CA PRO A 559 -7.31 3.28 1.55
C PRO A 559 -8.53 2.83 0.72
N ASP A 560 -8.87 3.59 -0.32
CA ASP A 560 -10.02 3.34 -1.17
C ASP A 560 -9.65 2.64 -2.50
N GLY A 561 -8.45 2.90 -3.05
CA GLY A 561 -7.98 2.39 -4.34
C GLY A 561 -6.85 1.34 -4.29
N LEU A 562 -6.33 1.00 -3.11
CA LEU A 562 -5.15 0.14 -2.89
C LEU A 562 -3.96 0.57 -3.76
N TYR A 563 -3.59 -0.19 -4.79
CA TYR A 563 -2.53 0.19 -5.71
C TYR A 563 -2.83 1.38 -6.62
N THR A 564 -4.10 1.70 -6.82
CA THR A 564 -4.52 2.68 -7.81
C THR A 564 -4.93 3.98 -7.14
N ALA A 565 -4.17 5.05 -7.41
CA ALA A 565 -4.57 6.39 -7.00
C ALA A 565 -5.92 6.77 -7.63
N PRO A 566 -6.87 7.39 -6.90
CA PRO A 566 -8.19 7.68 -7.44
C PRO A 566 -8.21 8.71 -8.59
N SER A 567 -7.14 9.50 -8.75
CA SER A 567 -7.00 10.49 -9.83
C SER A 567 -5.54 10.87 -10.09
N ASP A 568 -5.26 11.55 -11.21
CA ASP A 568 -3.92 12.09 -11.50
C ASP A 568 -3.48 13.18 -10.50
N ASP A 569 -4.43 13.96 -9.98
CA ASP A 569 -4.18 14.94 -8.92
C ASP A 569 -3.81 14.26 -7.60
N ALA A 570 -4.35 13.07 -7.32
CA ALA A 570 -3.98 12.28 -6.14
C ALA A 570 -2.52 11.81 -6.25
N LEU A 571 -2.08 11.32 -7.42
CA LEU A 571 -0.67 11.00 -7.67
C LEU A 571 0.24 12.22 -7.47
N ALA A 572 -0.19 13.39 -7.96
CA ALA A 572 0.56 14.63 -7.80
C ALA A 572 0.65 15.06 -6.34
N PHE A 573 -0.43 14.91 -5.55
CA PHE A 573 -0.49 15.36 -4.17
C PHE A 573 0.61 14.76 -3.30
N ASP A 574 0.81 13.44 -3.34
CA ASP A 574 1.83 12.79 -2.51
C ASP A 574 3.22 13.36 -2.86
N LEU A 575 3.54 13.55 -4.15
CA LEU A 575 4.80 14.15 -4.60
C LEU A 575 4.95 15.64 -4.23
N GLU A 576 3.88 16.42 -4.31
CA GLU A 576 3.85 17.81 -3.86
C GLU A 576 4.07 17.91 -2.33
N ALA A 577 3.56 16.95 -1.56
CA ALA A 577 3.75 16.88 -0.12
C ALA A 577 5.23 16.72 0.25
N HIS A 578 6.00 15.91 -0.50
CA HIS A 578 7.44 15.79 -0.32
C HIS A 578 8.14 17.17 -0.47
N LYS A 579 7.85 17.91 -1.56
CA LYS A 579 8.42 19.25 -1.78
C LYS A 579 7.98 20.25 -0.72
N LYS A 580 6.73 20.18 -0.26
CA LYS A 580 6.20 21.03 0.82
C LYS A 580 6.95 20.81 2.12
N LEU A 581 7.30 19.56 2.43
CA LEU A 581 8.08 19.19 3.61
C LEU A 581 9.60 19.36 3.43
N GLY A 582 10.05 19.88 2.28
CA GLY A 582 11.46 20.17 2.04
C GLY A 582 12.32 18.99 1.58
N PHE A 583 11.72 17.83 1.30
CA PHE A 583 12.41 16.72 0.66
C PHE A 583 12.72 17.04 -0.80
N ASN A 584 13.84 16.51 -1.30
CA ASN A 584 14.25 16.63 -2.70
C ASN A 584 14.27 15.28 -3.42
N ALA A 585 13.97 14.19 -2.72
CA ALA A 585 13.99 12.83 -3.25
C ALA A 585 12.81 11.99 -2.73
N VAL A 586 12.54 10.88 -3.41
CA VAL A 586 11.54 9.87 -3.04
C VAL A 586 12.11 8.49 -3.37
N ARG A 587 11.91 7.51 -2.50
CA ARG A 587 12.18 6.10 -2.80
C ARG A 587 10.85 5.38 -3.00
N LYS A 588 10.57 4.96 -4.24
CA LYS A 588 9.40 4.16 -4.55
C LYS A 588 9.68 2.72 -4.14
N HIS A 589 9.11 2.32 -3.00
CA HIS A 589 9.50 1.13 -2.27
C HIS A 589 8.83 -0.11 -2.85
N ILE A 590 9.64 -1.02 -3.42
CA ILE A 590 9.30 -2.34 -3.98
C ILE A 590 7.96 -2.44 -4.74
N LYS A 591 7.58 -1.35 -5.42
CA LYS A 591 6.40 -1.18 -6.27
C LYS A 591 6.83 -0.36 -7.49
N VAL A 592 6.13 -0.47 -8.61
CA VAL A 592 6.33 0.43 -9.78
C VAL A 592 5.03 1.16 -10.07
N GLU A 593 5.05 2.49 -10.08
CA GLU A 593 3.87 3.31 -10.38
C GLU A 593 3.61 3.44 -11.89
N SER A 594 2.44 3.97 -12.24
CA SER A 594 2.17 4.35 -13.64
C SER A 594 3.17 5.42 -14.14
N PRO A 595 3.45 5.50 -15.45
CA PRO A 595 4.32 6.54 -16.02
C PRO A 595 3.92 7.98 -15.67
N ARG A 596 2.65 8.20 -15.27
CA ARG A 596 2.16 9.51 -14.83
C ARG A 596 2.75 9.96 -13.49
N TRP A 597 3.02 9.04 -12.56
CA TRP A 597 3.69 9.36 -11.29
C TRP A 597 5.11 9.89 -11.55
N PHE A 598 5.88 9.22 -12.41
CA PHE A 598 7.22 9.67 -12.79
C PHE A 598 7.18 11.02 -13.53
N TYR A 599 6.17 11.26 -14.36
CA TYR A 599 5.99 12.56 -15.00
C TYR A 599 5.79 13.71 -14.00
N HIS A 600 5.04 13.48 -12.92
CA HIS A 600 4.91 14.46 -11.85
C HIS A 600 6.23 14.66 -11.11
N ALA A 601 6.97 13.59 -10.79
CA ALA A 601 8.29 13.69 -10.17
C ALA A 601 9.30 14.46 -11.06
N ASP A 602 9.29 14.19 -12.37
CA ASP A 602 10.10 14.89 -13.37
C ASP A 602 9.79 16.38 -13.42
N ARG A 603 8.51 16.76 -13.30
CA ARG A 603 8.04 18.16 -13.36
C ARG A 603 8.27 18.91 -12.05
N LEU A 604 8.13 18.25 -10.92
CA LEU A 604 8.29 18.85 -9.59
C LEU A 604 9.76 18.99 -9.19
N GLY A 605 10.66 18.21 -9.82
CA GLY A 605 12.06 18.17 -9.45
C GLY A 605 12.25 17.38 -8.16
N LEU A 606 11.98 16.08 -8.24
CA LEU A 606 12.29 15.09 -7.22
C LEU A 606 13.27 14.07 -7.79
N LEU A 607 14.30 13.72 -7.03
CA LEU A 607 15.16 12.57 -7.33
C LEU A 607 14.39 11.30 -6.95
N VAL A 608 14.42 10.27 -7.80
CA VAL A 608 13.70 9.02 -7.55
C VAL A 608 14.68 7.87 -7.46
N TRP A 609 14.56 7.11 -6.38
CA TRP A 609 15.07 5.74 -6.29
C TRP A 609 13.93 4.79 -6.64
N GLN A 610 14.14 3.95 -7.65
CA GLN A 610 13.17 2.94 -8.07
C GLN A 610 13.68 1.56 -7.67
N ASP A 611 12.95 0.91 -6.77
CA ASP A 611 13.24 -0.44 -6.34
C ASP A 611 12.75 -1.46 -7.38
N PHE A 612 13.44 -2.59 -7.48
CA PHE A 612 12.83 -3.78 -8.06
C PHE A 612 11.74 -4.28 -7.10
N VAL A 613 10.74 -4.98 -7.64
CA VAL A 613 9.64 -5.51 -6.83
C VAL A 613 10.11 -6.78 -6.11
N SER A 614 10.25 -6.70 -4.78
CA SER A 614 10.62 -7.85 -3.96
C SER A 614 9.50 -8.91 -3.86
N GLY A 615 9.86 -10.07 -3.32
CA GLY A 615 8.94 -11.20 -3.07
C GLY A 615 9.69 -12.35 -2.40
N ASN A 616 9.08 -13.53 -2.35
CA ASN A 616 9.74 -14.76 -1.89
C ASN A 616 10.07 -15.67 -3.08
N PHE A 617 11.36 -15.94 -3.32
CA PHE A 617 11.85 -16.65 -4.52
C PHE A 617 12.67 -17.90 -4.15
N PRO A 618 12.02 -18.96 -3.61
CA PRO A 618 12.72 -20.17 -3.18
C PRO A 618 13.34 -20.97 -4.33
N ASP A 619 12.92 -20.77 -5.58
CA ASP A 619 13.46 -21.47 -6.75
C ASP A 619 13.81 -20.54 -7.92
N GLU A 620 14.44 -21.12 -8.94
CA GLU A 620 14.94 -20.40 -10.11
C GLU A 620 13.84 -19.70 -10.92
N SER A 621 12.59 -20.19 -10.88
CA SER A 621 11.50 -19.58 -11.65
C SER A 621 11.12 -18.21 -11.10
N GLY A 622 11.07 -18.06 -9.77
CA GLY A 622 10.85 -16.78 -9.11
C GLY A 622 12.01 -15.82 -9.31
N GLN A 623 13.24 -16.33 -9.23
CA GLN A 623 14.45 -15.54 -9.48
C GLN A 623 14.49 -15.00 -10.92
N GLN A 624 14.14 -15.84 -11.90
CA GLN A 624 14.04 -15.42 -13.29
C GLN A 624 12.95 -14.37 -13.48
N ALA A 625 11.75 -14.59 -12.92
CA ALA A 625 10.65 -13.63 -12.98
C ALA A 625 11.03 -12.26 -12.40
N PHE A 626 11.71 -12.24 -11.24
CA PHE A 626 12.24 -11.03 -10.62
C PHE A 626 13.21 -10.27 -11.54
N VAL A 627 14.18 -10.96 -12.15
CA VAL A 627 15.17 -10.34 -13.04
C VAL A 627 14.52 -9.83 -14.33
N GLU A 628 13.64 -10.61 -14.94
CA GLU A 628 12.96 -10.25 -16.19
C GLU A 628 12.04 -9.05 -16.01
N GLN A 629 11.21 -9.05 -14.97
CA GLN A 629 10.27 -7.95 -14.69
C GLN A 629 11.01 -6.67 -14.25
N GLY A 630 12.07 -6.79 -13.46
CA GLY A 630 12.92 -5.66 -13.10
C GLY A 630 13.66 -5.06 -14.30
N THR A 631 14.15 -5.91 -15.21
CA THR A 631 14.78 -5.45 -16.47
C THR A 631 13.77 -4.74 -17.37
N GLU A 632 12.56 -5.27 -17.50
CA GLU A 632 11.49 -4.64 -18.27
C GLU A 632 11.05 -3.31 -17.64
N MET A 633 10.96 -3.23 -16.31
CA MET A 633 10.71 -1.98 -15.58
C MET A 633 11.78 -0.93 -15.93
N MET A 634 13.06 -1.29 -15.86
CA MET A 634 14.15 -0.37 -16.24
C MET A 634 13.97 0.13 -17.67
N ARG A 635 13.65 -0.77 -18.62
CA ARG A 635 13.42 -0.41 -20.02
C ARG A 635 12.25 0.57 -20.19
N GLN A 636 11.14 0.34 -19.48
CA GLN A 636 9.93 1.18 -19.58
C GLN A 636 10.12 2.56 -18.93
N HIS A 637 10.96 2.67 -17.90
CA HIS A 637 11.15 3.90 -17.13
C HIS A 637 12.50 4.60 -17.36
N HIS A 638 13.36 4.06 -18.24
CA HIS A 638 14.71 4.54 -18.59
C HIS A 638 14.80 6.05 -18.82
N ASN A 639 13.80 6.61 -19.49
CA ASN A 639 13.78 8.00 -19.94
C ASN A 639 13.45 9.02 -18.84
N SER A 640 12.93 8.59 -17.68
CA SER A 640 12.46 9.50 -16.63
C SER A 640 13.66 10.24 -16.01
N PRO A 641 13.83 11.57 -16.19
CA PRO A 641 14.96 12.31 -15.63
C PRO A 641 15.03 12.25 -14.10
N SER A 642 13.89 12.16 -13.41
CA SER A 642 13.80 12.04 -11.96
C SER A 642 14.48 10.81 -11.39
N ILE A 643 14.36 9.65 -12.06
CA ILE A 643 15.01 8.43 -11.58
C ILE A 643 16.51 8.62 -11.66
N ILE A 644 17.18 8.57 -10.51
CA ILE A 644 18.63 8.69 -10.38
C ILE A 644 19.32 7.36 -10.17
N GLY A 645 18.59 6.37 -9.64
CA GLY A 645 19.15 5.08 -9.34
C GLY A 645 18.15 3.94 -9.24
N TRP A 646 18.68 2.74 -9.39
CA TRP A 646 17.97 1.46 -9.32
C TRP A 646 18.40 0.73 -8.04
N ILE A 647 17.43 0.30 -7.23
CA ILE A 647 17.67 -0.51 -6.04
C ILE A 647 17.27 -1.95 -6.38
N VAL A 648 18.22 -2.89 -6.27
CA VAL A 648 17.97 -4.29 -6.68
C VAL A 648 17.26 -5.05 -5.56
N PHE A 649 17.85 -5.15 -4.36
CA PHE A 649 17.24 -5.84 -3.23
C PHE A 649 16.94 -4.89 -2.07
N ASN A 650 15.97 -5.27 -1.25
CA ASN A 650 15.61 -4.61 0.01
C ASN A 650 15.66 -5.64 1.14
N GLU A 651 16.45 -5.42 2.20
CA GLU A 651 16.45 -6.22 3.45
C GLU A 651 16.59 -7.75 3.30
N GLY A 652 17.12 -8.21 2.17
CA GLY A 652 17.22 -9.63 1.82
C GLY A 652 15.92 -10.27 1.33
N TRP A 653 14.87 -9.48 1.07
CA TRP A 653 13.59 -9.98 0.57
C TRP A 653 13.71 -10.44 -0.88
N GLY A 654 13.65 -11.76 -1.06
CA GLY A 654 13.88 -12.41 -2.34
C GLY A 654 15.37 -12.56 -2.68
N GLU A 655 16.28 -12.24 -1.75
CA GLU A 655 17.72 -12.40 -1.96
C GLU A 655 18.14 -13.87 -1.73
N TRP A 656 18.65 -14.53 -2.76
CA TRP A 656 19.03 -15.95 -2.66
C TRP A 656 20.49 -16.17 -2.26
N ASN A 657 21.44 -15.37 -2.77
CA ASN A 657 22.81 -15.34 -2.25
C ASN A 657 23.56 -14.04 -2.65
N ARG A 658 24.57 -13.72 -1.84
CA ARG A 658 25.44 -12.54 -1.98
C ARG A 658 26.17 -12.43 -3.32
N GLU A 659 26.59 -13.55 -3.92
CA GLU A 659 27.30 -13.52 -5.21
C GLU A 659 26.35 -13.11 -6.34
N ALA A 660 25.11 -13.62 -6.33
CA ALA A 660 24.09 -13.24 -7.28
C ALA A 660 23.69 -11.77 -7.13
N THR A 661 23.56 -11.27 -5.89
CA THR A 661 23.37 -9.84 -5.61
C THR A 661 24.41 -8.98 -6.33
N GLY A 662 25.69 -9.36 -6.21
CA GLY A 662 26.78 -8.68 -6.90
C GLY A 662 26.69 -8.74 -8.43
N ARG A 663 26.44 -9.93 -9.00
CA ARG A 663 26.30 -10.11 -10.45
C ARG A 663 25.12 -9.33 -11.02
N LEU A 664 24.00 -9.26 -10.31
CA LEU A 664 22.83 -8.51 -10.71
C LEU A 664 23.08 -7.01 -10.67
N ALA A 665 23.75 -6.49 -9.63
CA ALA A 665 24.14 -5.09 -9.58
C ALA A 665 25.02 -4.68 -10.77
N GLU A 666 25.99 -5.52 -11.15
CA GLU A 666 26.82 -5.29 -12.34
C GLU A 666 26.00 -5.35 -13.64
N SER A 667 25.07 -6.29 -13.76
CA SER A 667 24.17 -6.40 -14.91
C SER A 667 23.25 -5.18 -15.04
N VAL A 668 22.68 -4.71 -13.94
CA VAL A 668 21.85 -3.49 -13.88
C VAL A 668 22.67 -2.28 -14.29
N LYS A 669 23.90 -2.14 -13.78
CA LYS A 669 24.80 -1.03 -14.16
C LYS A 669 25.17 -1.08 -15.64
N ALA A 670 25.40 -2.27 -16.20
CA ALA A 670 25.71 -2.43 -17.61
C ALA A 670 24.51 -2.12 -18.51
N ALA A 671 23.30 -2.46 -18.08
CA ALA A 671 22.06 -2.19 -18.80
C ALA A 671 21.73 -0.68 -18.83
N ASP A 672 21.96 0.03 -17.73
CA ASP A 672 21.77 1.48 -17.64
C ASP A 672 22.95 2.17 -16.93
N PRO A 673 24.04 2.47 -17.66
CA PRO A 673 25.21 3.13 -17.07
C PRO A 673 24.96 4.62 -16.75
N SER A 674 23.78 5.15 -17.09
CA SER A 674 23.43 6.56 -16.84
C SER A 674 22.90 6.82 -15.43
N ARG A 675 22.78 5.78 -14.60
CA ARG A 675 22.19 5.80 -13.26
C ARG A 675 23.11 5.19 -12.21
N ILE A 676 22.78 5.48 -10.97
CA ILE A 676 23.38 4.89 -9.77
C ILE A 676 22.74 3.53 -9.48
N VAL A 677 23.51 2.57 -9.01
CA VAL A 677 23.00 1.25 -8.61
C VAL A 677 23.22 1.03 -7.13
N ASN A 678 22.13 0.81 -6.40
CA ASN A 678 22.19 0.28 -5.05
C ASN A 678 21.92 -1.23 -5.15
N ALA A 679 22.95 -2.04 -4.90
CA ALA A 679 22.81 -3.49 -4.99
C ALA A 679 21.80 -4.01 -3.97
N HIS A 680 21.76 -3.38 -2.79
CA HIS A 680 20.97 -3.85 -1.67
C HIS A 680 20.80 -2.72 -0.65
N SER A 681 19.56 -2.22 -0.54
CA SER A 681 19.18 -1.31 0.54
C SER A 681 18.88 -2.09 1.82
N GLY A 682 19.49 -1.68 2.95
CA GLY A 682 19.43 -2.42 4.21
C GLY A 682 20.32 -3.65 4.23
N VAL A 683 21.59 -3.50 3.81
CA VAL A 683 22.56 -4.60 3.76
C VAL A 683 22.94 -5.14 5.15
N ASN A 684 22.78 -4.33 6.19
CA ASN A 684 23.10 -4.63 7.58
C ASN A 684 22.02 -5.43 8.32
N CYS A 685 20.80 -5.54 7.79
CA CYS A 685 19.65 -5.99 8.57
C CYS A 685 18.86 -7.17 7.99
N CYS A 686 17.95 -7.64 8.84
CA CYS A 686 16.87 -8.57 8.54
C CYS A 686 17.35 -9.88 7.88
N ASN A 687 16.96 -10.10 6.63
CA ASN A 687 17.20 -11.34 5.90
C ASN A 687 18.38 -11.24 4.92
N SER A 688 19.12 -10.13 4.96
CA SER A 688 20.28 -9.84 4.11
C SER A 688 21.27 -10.99 4.04
N LYS A 689 21.84 -11.23 2.85
CA LYS A 689 22.97 -12.17 2.65
C LYS A 689 24.34 -11.47 2.76
N GLY A 690 24.35 -10.19 3.10
CA GLY A 690 25.53 -9.38 3.36
C GLY A 690 26.09 -8.67 2.12
N ASP A 691 26.96 -7.69 2.35
CA ASP A 691 27.41 -6.76 1.31
C ASP A 691 28.19 -7.42 0.17
N SER A 692 27.61 -7.50 -1.02
CA SER A 692 28.28 -8.04 -2.21
C SER A 692 29.56 -7.30 -2.63
N GLY A 693 29.79 -6.08 -2.12
CA GLY A 693 30.91 -5.21 -2.51
C GLY A 693 30.74 -4.59 -3.90
N LYS A 694 29.51 -4.64 -4.46
CA LYS A 694 29.15 -4.16 -5.80
C LYS A 694 28.11 -3.05 -5.73
N GLY A 695 27.87 -2.42 -6.86
CA GLY A 695 27.05 -1.22 -6.96
C GLY A 695 27.85 0.05 -6.64
N ASP A 696 27.11 1.15 -6.52
CA ASP A 696 27.63 2.50 -6.30
C ASP A 696 27.36 2.99 -4.87
N ILE A 697 26.50 2.30 -4.10
CA ILE A 697 26.03 2.68 -2.77
C ILE A 697 26.28 1.56 -1.75
N ILE A 698 26.71 1.93 -0.54
CA ILE A 698 26.59 1.15 0.70
C ILE A 698 25.38 1.70 1.45
N ASP A 699 24.42 0.83 1.76
CA ASP A 699 23.13 1.24 2.28
C ASP A 699 22.74 0.43 3.51
N HIS A 700 22.54 1.12 4.64
CA HIS A 700 22.09 0.52 5.89
C HIS A 700 20.67 1.00 6.20
N HIS A 701 19.90 0.20 6.95
CA HIS A 701 18.67 0.65 7.59
C HIS A 701 18.96 0.82 9.09
N ASP A 702 18.80 2.04 9.61
CA ASP A 702 19.19 2.39 10.98
C ASP A 702 18.05 3.09 11.75
N TYR A 703 17.03 2.31 12.12
CA TYR A 703 15.88 2.80 12.88
C TYR A 703 16.21 3.26 14.31
N ASN A 704 17.33 2.82 14.88
CA ASN A 704 17.74 3.16 16.25
C ASN A 704 18.85 4.24 16.29
N ASN A 705 19.42 4.60 15.14
CA ASN A 705 20.59 5.47 14.99
C ASN A 705 21.85 4.93 15.71
N GLU A 706 22.09 3.61 15.62
CA GLU A 706 23.22 2.93 16.27
C GLU A 706 24.24 2.31 15.29
N ASP A 707 23.89 2.20 14.01
CA ASP A 707 24.71 1.55 12.97
C ASP A 707 24.78 2.40 11.68
N PRO A 708 25.32 3.64 11.76
CA PRO A 708 25.35 4.55 10.62
C PRO A 708 26.23 3.98 9.49
N PRO A 709 25.77 4.09 8.23
CA PRO A 709 26.52 3.60 7.08
C PRO A 709 27.76 4.47 6.81
N PHE A 710 28.84 3.86 6.32
CA PHE A 710 30.08 4.57 6.01
C PHE A 710 30.58 4.23 4.60
N PRO A 711 31.03 5.21 3.80
CA PRO A 711 31.46 4.97 2.42
C PRO A 711 32.79 4.21 2.36
N ASP A 712 32.99 3.44 1.28
CA ASP A 712 34.29 2.79 1.00
C ASP A 712 35.15 3.60 0.01
N GLU A 713 36.15 2.99 -0.61
CA GLU A 713 37.01 3.68 -1.58
C GLU A 713 36.28 4.15 -2.86
N THR A 714 35.16 3.51 -3.19
CA THR A 714 34.46 3.61 -4.48
C THR A 714 32.97 3.90 -4.38
N ARG A 715 32.32 3.55 -3.28
CA ARG A 715 30.87 3.64 -3.09
C ARG A 715 30.51 4.73 -2.09
N ALA A 716 29.47 5.49 -2.39
CA ALA A 716 28.88 6.44 -1.46
C ALA A 716 28.05 5.72 -0.39
N ALA A 717 27.84 6.33 0.76
CA ALA A 717 26.99 5.78 1.82
C ALA A 717 25.61 6.44 1.86
N MET A 718 24.57 5.67 2.19
CA MET A 718 23.21 6.14 2.42
C MET A 718 22.55 5.38 3.57
N ASP A 719 21.73 6.07 4.35
CA ASP A 719 20.81 5.43 5.27
C ASP A 719 19.47 5.20 4.54
N GLY A 720 19.27 3.97 4.07
CA GLY A 720 18.19 3.61 3.17
C GLY A 720 16.82 3.52 3.81
N GLU A 721 16.74 3.44 5.15
CA GLU A 721 15.52 3.54 5.95
C GLU A 721 15.83 3.92 7.41
N HIS A 722 15.16 4.96 7.91
CA HIS A 722 15.24 5.37 9.29
C HIS A 722 13.92 5.99 9.81
N GLY A 723 13.86 6.25 11.12
CA GLY A 723 12.73 6.91 11.75
C GLY A 723 11.66 5.93 12.21
N GLY A 724 10.48 5.92 11.59
CA GLY A 724 9.38 5.05 12.02
C GLY A 724 8.56 5.58 13.21
N PHE A 725 8.55 6.90 13.44
CA PHE A 725 7.85 7.51 14.57
C PHE A 725 6.33 7.44 14.40
N THR A 726 5.68 6.74 15.32
CA THR A 726 4.26 6.38 15.26
C THR A 726 3.39 7.38 16.00
N LEU A 727 2.43 8.00 15.31
CA LEU A 727 1.38 8.84 15.91
C LEU A 727 0.00 8.28 15.55
N ARG A 728 -0.82 8.00 16.57
CA ARG A 728 -2.23 7.61 16.38
C ARG A 728 -3.08 8.83 16.01
N THR A 729 -3.98 8.66 15.05
CA THR A 729 -4.86 9.71 14.51
C THR A 729 -6.30 9.20 14.47
N PRO A 730 -7.04 9.24 15.60
CA PRO A 730 -8.41 8.73 15.69
C PRO A 730 -9.29 9.26 14.54
N GLY A 731 -10.07 8.38 13.91
CA GLY A 731 -10.89 8.72 12.73
C GLY A 731 -10.18 8.63 11.38
N HIS A 732 -8.85 8.63 11.35
CA HIS A 732 -8.05 8.64 10.11
C HIS A 732 -7.16 7.40 9.92
N MET A 733 -7.32 6.41 10.80
CA MET A 733 -6.57 5.15 10.78
C MET A 733 -7.37 4.06 10.07
N TRP A 734 -6.71 3.09 9.45
CA TRP A 734 -7.39 1.92 8.92
C TRP A 734 -7.99 1.06 10.06
N PRO A 735 -9.15 0.41 9.87
CA PRO A 735 -9.70 -0.53 10.85
C PRO A 735 -8.67 -1.58 11.28
N GLY A 736 -8.65 -1.92 12.56
CA GLY A 736 -7.68 -2.83 13.16
C GLY A 736 -6.74 -2.15 14.16
N ALA A 737 -6.07 -2.97 14.97
CA ALA A 737 -5.17 -2.49 15.99
C ALA A 737 -3.93 -1.85 15.36
N PRO A 738 -3.44 -0.72 15.89
CA PRO A 738 -2.25 -0.06 15.37
C PRO A 738 -1.01 -0.93 15.56
N THR A 739 -0.17 -1.01 14.53
CA THR A 739 1.14 -1.65 14.62
C THR A 739 2.15 -0.60 15.10
N VAL A 740 2.56 -0.68 16.37
CA VAL A 740 3.62 0.18 16.93
C VAL A 740 4.94 -0.57 16.81
N ILE A 741 5.66 -0.36 15.70
CA ILE A 741 6.87 -1.13 15.39
C ILE A 741 8.12 -0.52 16.04
N TYR A 742 8.23 0.81 16.07
CA TYR A 742 9.48 1.50 16.44
C TYR A 742 9.34 2.41 17.67
N SER A 743 8.64 3.55 17.55
CA SER A 743 8.54 4.52 18.66
C SER A 743 7.26 5.35 18.60
N GLY A 744 6.41 5.26 19.63
CA GLY A 744 5.16 6.01 19.72
C GLY A 744 5.32 7.43 20.27
N VAL A 745 4.56 8.38 19.73
CA VAL A 745 4.47 9.77 20.23
C VAL A 745 3.02 10.16 20.53
N ALA A 746 2.84 11.08 21.48
CA ALA A 746 1.53 11.42 22.02
C ALA A 746 0.69 12.31 21.08
N ASP A 747 1.34 13.22 20.36
CA ASP A 747 0.67 14.24 19.54
C ASP A 747 1.57 14.74 18.40
N LYS A 748 0.99 15.63 17.58
CA LYS A 748 1.65 16.27 16.44
C LYS A 748 2.90 17.09 16.81
N GLU A 749 2.90 17.74 17.96
CA GLU A 749 4.06 18.52 18.41
C GLU A 749 5.21 17.59 18.81
N ALA A 750 4.90 16.50 19.52
CA ALA A 750 5.86 15.45 19.86
C ALA A 750 6.43 14.77 18.61
N LEU A 751 5.61 14.46 17.60
CA LEU A 751 6.09 13.91 16.33
C LEU A 751 7.03 14.89 15.61
N THR A 752 6.62 16.16 15.50
CA THR A 752 7.41 17.21 14.86
C THR A 752 8.76 17.38 15.54
N ARG A 753 8.77 17.48 16.87
CA ARG A 753 10.00 17.62 17.65
C ARG A 753 10.90 16.40 17.47
N LYS A 754 10.35 15.19 17.59
CA LYS A 754 11.12 13.95 17.45
C LYS A 754 11.76 13.83 16.06
N TYR A 755 11.04 14.17 15.00
CA TYR A 755 11.59 14.22 13.65
C TYR A 755 12.74 15.23 13.55
N VAL A 756 12.51 16.48 13.97
CA VAL A 756 13.52 17.56 13.85
C VAL A 756 14.78 17.24 14.64
N GLU A 757 14.65 16.79 15.88
CA GLU A 757 15.79 16.42 16.74
C GLU A 757 16.57 15.25 16.14
N ASN A 758 15.89 14.21 15.65
CA ASN A 758 16.55 13.07 15.00
C ASN A 758 17.31 13.50 13.74
N THR A 759 16.69 14.30 12.88
CA THR A 759 17.31 14.79 11.65
C THR A 759 18.52 15.69 11.94
N GLU A 760 18.42 16.57 12.95
CA GLU A 760 19.50 17.46 13.35
C GLU A 760 20.69 16.71 13.97
N GLU A 761 20.42 15.76 14.87
CA GLU A 761 21.45 15.01 15.59
C GLU A 761 22.22 14.05 14.67
N PHE A 762 21.51 13.29 13.84
CA PHE A 762 22.14 12.17 13.10
C PHE A 762 22.49 12.49 11.65
N TYR A 763 21.77 13.40 10.98
CA TYR A 763 21.91 13.55 9.52
C TYR A 763 22.55 14.87 9.08
N LEU A 764 22.38 15.97 9.84
CA LEU A 764 22.87 17.29 9.41
C LEU A 764 24.39 17.34 9.25
N ALA A 765 25.14 16.88 10.26
CA ALA A 765 26.60 16.88 10.20
C ALA A 765 27.12 15.85 9.18
N GLN A 766 26.54 14.63 9.17
CA GLN A 766 26.95 13.56 8.27
C GLN A 766 26.70 13.91 6.79
N ALA A 767 25.63 14.64 6.47
CA ALA A 767 25.36 15.13 5.12
C ALA A 767 26.52 15.97 4.58
N GLY A 768 27.05 16.89 5.39
CA GLY A 768 28.22 17.71 5.06
C GLY A 768 29.57 16.96 5.11
N ALA A 769 29.58 15.70 5.56
CA ALA A 769 30.80 14.91 5.75
C ALA A 769 30.79 13.65 4.86
N GLU A 770 30.33 12.49 5.33
CA GLU A 770 30.43 11.20 4.62
C GLU A 770 29.14 10.72 3.92
N LEU A 771 27.96 11.09 4.42
CA LEU A 771 26.67 10.52 3.98
C LEU A 771 26.12 11.22 2.73
N SER A 772 25.59 10.47 1.75
CA SER A 772 25.05 11.02 0.50
C SER A 772 23.53 11.07 0.43
N GLY A 773 22.83 10.44 1.37
CA GLY A 773 21.38 10.48 1.41
C GLY A 773 20.82 9.74 2.61
N SER A 774 19.55 10.00 2.89
CA SER A 774 18.77 9.26 3.87
C SER A 774 17.32 9.13 3.43
N VAL A 775 16.63 8.09 3.92
CA VAL A 775 15.24 7.83 3.59
C VAL A 775 14.42 7.65 4.87
N TYR A 776 13.51 8.59 5.14
CA TYR A 776 12.61 8.48 6.29
C TYR A 776 11.40 7.58 5.97
N THR A 777 11.08 6.64 6.85
CA THR A 777 9.86 5.83 6.79
C THR A 777 8.73 6.57 7.54
N GLN A 778 7.74 7.21 6.89
CA GLN A 778 7.40 7.32 5.45
C GLN A 778 6.47 8.54 5.17
N ILE A 779 6.02 8.79 3.93
CA ILE A 779 5.21 10.00 3.60
C ILE A 779 3.78 9.96 4.14
N THR A 780 3.09 8.82 4.06
CA THR A 780 1.71 8.61 4.52
C THR A 780 1.65 7.39 5.42
N ASP A 781 0.72 7.33 6.37
CA ASP A 781 0.39 6.08 7.06
C ASP A 781 -0.12 5.05 6.05
N LEU A 782 0.04 3.74 6.34
CA LEU A 782 -0.46 2.64 5.51
C LEU A 782 -1.15 1.62 6.40
N GLU A 783 -2.44 1.38 6.14
CA GLU A 783 -3.25 0.47 6.96
C GLU A 783 -3.02 0.69 8.47
N ASN A 784 -2.45 -0.30 9.17
CA ASN A 784 -2.16 -0.22 10.60
C ASN A 784 -0.74 0.26 10.92
N GLU A 785 0.10 0.59 9.94
CA GLU A 785 1.43 1.19 10.10
C GLU A 785 1.31 2.73 10.10
N LEU A 786 1.57 3.35 11.26
CA LEU A 786 1.19 4.75 11.53
C LEU A 786 2.37 5.73 11.66
N ASN A 787 3.44 5.47 10.93
CA ASN A 787 4.69 6.23 10.93
C ASN A 787 4.80 7.27 9.79
N GLY A 788 3.70 7.51 9.08
CA GLY A 788 3.59 8.52 8.03
C GLY A 788 3.57 9.97 8.53
N LEU A 789 3.99 10.89 7.67
CA LEU A 789 3.88 12.34 7.90
C LEU A 789 2.49 12.91 7.55
N TYR A 790 1.69 12.14 6.81
CA TYR A 790 0.25 12.34 6.58
C TYR A 790 -0.53 11.11 7.01
N THR A 791 -1.81 11.30 7.33
CA THR A 791 -2.75 10.19 7.55
C THR A 791 -2.97 9.39 6.26
N TYR A 792 -3.42 8.13 6.39
CA TYR A 792 -3.58 7.22 5.24
C TYR A 792 -4.60 7.75 4.22
N ASP A 793 -5.61 8.47 4.68
CA ASP A 793 -6.61 9.14 3.84
C ASP A 793 -6.17 10.49 3.25
N ARG A 794 -4.94 10.94 3.54
CA ARG A 794 -4.36 12.22 3.13
C ARG A 794 -5.16 13.45 3.60
N ARG A 795 -6.03 13.32 4.61
CA ARG A 795 -6.82 14.46 5.12
C ARG A 795 -6.05 15.32 6.12
N GLU A 796 -5.13 14.72 6.87
CA GLU A 796 -4.38 15.43 7.90
C GLU A 796 -2.87 15.29 7.74
N ILE A 797 -2.16 16.41 7.93
CA ILE A 797 -0.71 16.44 8.08
C ILE A 797 -0.36 16.28 9.57
N LYS A 798 0.45 15.27 9.88
CA LYS A 798 0.78 14.82 11.24
C LYS A 798 1.93 15.61 11.88
N VAL A 799 2.60 16.47 11.11
CA VAL A 799 3.73 17.31 11.54
C VAL A 799 3.51 18.80 11.25
N ASP A 800 4.29 19.68 11.88
CA ASP A 800 4.44 21.07 11.46
C ASP A 800 5.30 21.11 10.17
N PRO A 801 4.71 21.48 9.02
CA PRO A 801 5.42 21.44 7.75
C PRO A 801 6.58 22.45 7.69
N ASP A 802 6.50 23.59 8.38
CA ASP A 802 7.50 24.64 8.28
C ASP A 802 8.77 24.23 9.03
N ARG A 803 8.63 23.66 10.22
CA ARG A 803 9.76 23.15 11.02
C ARG A 803 10.47 21.98 10.34
N VAL A 804 9.70 21.03 9.83
CA VAL A 804 10.26 19.88 9.06
C VAL A 804 10.99 20.37 7.81
N ARG A 805 10.38 21.30 7.07
CA ARG A 805 11.01 21.88 5.87
C ARG A 805 12.29 22.64 6.19
N GLU A 806 12.33 23.36 7.31
CA GLU A 806 13.51 24.10 7.72
C GLU A 806 14.70 23.16 7.95
N ILE A 807 14.53 22.12 8.77
CA ILE A 807 15.62 21.18 9.05
C ILE A 807 16.05 20.42 7.79
N ASN A 808 15.10 19.97 6.97
CA ASN A 808 15.38 19.25 5.72
C ASN A 808 16.24 20.09 4.75
N ARG A 809 15.95 21.39 4.66
CA ARG A 809 16.75 22.31 3.86
C ARG A 809 18.16 22.54 4.40
N LYS A 810 18.33 22.53 5.72
CA LYS A 810 19.67 22.60 6.34
C LYS A 810 20.50 21.37 5.97
N VAL A 811 19.91 20.17 6.05
CA VAL A 811 20.57 18.90 5.67
C VAL A 811 20.97 18.92 4.19
N ILE A 812 20.02 19.26 3.31
CA ILE A 812 20.29 19.31 1.86
C ILE A 812 21.38 20.33 1.54
N ALA A 813 21.34 21.51 2.16
CA ALA A 813 22.37 22.53 1.97
C ALA A 813 23.74 22.09 2.49
N ALA A 814 23.78 21.38 3.62
CA ALA A 814 25.02 20.87 4.19
C ALA A 814 25.70 19.85 3.26
N GLY A 815 24.95 18.90 2.69
CA GLY A 815 25.53 17.93 1.75
C GLY A 815 25.74 18.43 0.32
N ALA A 816 25.28 19.65 0.01
CA ALA A 816 25.58 20.33 -1.26
C ALA A 816 26.79 21.28 -1.18
N ALA A 817 27.26 21.58 0.04
CA ALA A 817 28.44 22.41 0.31
C ALA A 817 29.74 21.63 0.09
#